data_AF-A0A673GRB4-F1
#
_entry.id   AF-A0A673GRB4-F1
#
_cell.length_a   1.000
_cell.length_b   1.000
_cell.length_c   1.000
_cell.angle_alpha   90.00
_cell.angle_beta   90.00
_cell.angle_gamma   90.00
#
_symmetry.space_group_name_H-M   'P 1'
#
loop_
_entity.id
_entity.type
_entity.pdbx_description
1 polymer ?
#
loop_
_entity_poly.entity_id
_entity_poly.type
_entity_poly.pdbx_seq_one_letter_code
_entity_poly.pdbx_strand_id
1 'polypeptide(L)'
;RMGDDIDREIRRRNTTDIETKKTLENPAGHITHSQKEEPVSLRVERRLQEIEDEMRSGRQVLSERHHREKPKRMSGELQEMDDMRSQLLRMEKERLDLQRELSLLLSQQRSARRQQERGVTGLDSDLRVQLGRISVSSEVEGLKKCVERKEREKTQLAFRVEALSADLERREQQQLKMLAQLKEIQSRSEENVSECGRLEAQLIESKRRREEQRSKAQEAVRQWKTKCKNLERELQELKDKSRNDTDKDKQREGILSQQLEGVRQQLADALRRLAQHEEDVRRCNVDLTEARSQLVTLELELQEARETLRSLEEEAQKQISLQVRMREENIRLQKRVELQQQRKEEEQRSLLDLQGSVKNLSAARADLAAKLAEVESSKKDLEKQLAAAQEESFSFGRQLELERQVHQKELSHLRTIQQEGKAQKDRDLHDMLRLYQREREELEAFVRDLKSEAVADSELRRALQLKLDKMRTECDKLTEQLSTSEENHAKLLRKCHALKKVLDVKVKLAEREEERRQSAGHSMAELHERVTGLQTEQESILHAVGTQIDSACQFLSKDSAAKLEAITLTPGLQKDSHRWLAEVKSKLQWLCEEVRERESRERRLRRTLQQHKEQMKALMQSKDSELQSLLDRITLQDRLLKDIQSEKRGLLEMGRKKEDEMRNLQVSVKEFSTRLALDHLESVPEKLSLLENFKDLEESQKQREMVEQRYAKYKEIVGDLQRQLEESKRRIQEYRDEKLDAACRSLQLTGLTSSLLIQSNFLTGTTLSTHTSPQKPLASPDLEFSLTQEHFSTFNGANSKHTSM
;
A
#
# COMPACT_ATOMS: atom_id res chain seq x y z
N ARG A 1 -8.84 -40.36 45.41
CA ARG A 1 -7.59 -40.41 44.64
C ARG A 1 -7.73 -39.65 43.32
N MET A 2 -8.38 -40.17 42.28
CA MET A 2 -8.49 -39.43 41.00
C MET A 2 -9.08 -38.01 41.12
N GLY A 3 -10.07 -37.79 42.00
CA GLY A 3 -10.57 -36.43 42.29
C GLY A 3 -9.49 -35.52 42.89
N ASP A 4 -8.72 -35.99 43.87
CA ASP A 4 -7.63 -35.24 44.51
C ASP A 4 -6.48 -34.94 43.55
N ASP A 5 -6.30 -35.76 42.51
CA ASP A 5 -5.30 -35.56 41.46
C ASP A 5 -5.80 -34.52 40.43
N ILE A 6 -7.08 -34.57 40.05
CA ILE A 6 -7.74 -33.54 39.21
C ILE A 6 -7.74 -32.18 39.91
N ASP A 7 -8.11 -32.11 41.19
CA ASP A 7 -8.12 -30.87 41.97
C ASP A 7 -6.72 -30.27 42.16
N ARG A 8 -5.67 -31.09 42.20
CA ARG A 8 -4.28 -30.60 42.21
C ARG A 8 -3.85 -30.09 40.85
N GLU A 9 -4.29 -30.73 39.76
CA GLU A 9 -3.97 -30.29 38.41
C GLU A 9 -4.73 -29.01 37.99
N ILE A 10 -5.98 -28.83 38.46
CA ILE A 10 -6.72 -27.57 38.35
C ILE A 10 -6.04 -26.46 39.15
N ARG A 11 -5.57 -26.74 40.38
CA ARG A 11 -4.81 -25.76 41.17
C ARG A 11 -3.49 -25.38 40.49
N ARG A 12 -2.76 -26.35 39.92
CA ARG A 12 -1.54 -26.10 39.13
C ARG A 12 -1.80 -25.18 37.94
N ARG A 13 -2.81 -25.48 37.11
CA ARG A 13 -3.21 -24.62 35.99
C ARG A 13 -3.57 -23.23 36.46
N ASN A 14 -4.39 -23.10 37.51
CA ASN A 14 -4.71 -21.78 38.06
C ASN A 14 -3.47 -21.03 38.57
N THR A 15 -2.45 -21.69 39.15
CA THR A 15 -1.18 -21.02 39.47
C THR A 15 -0.38 -20.60 38.23
N THR A 16 -0.25 -21.45 37.21
CA THR A 16 0.47 -21.08 35.98
C THR A 16 -0.25 -19.98 35.20
N ASP A 17 -1.57 -19.97 35.22
CA ASP A 17 -2.40 -18.95 34.56
C ASP A 17 -2.35 -17.63 35.33
N ILE A 18 -2.22 -17.66 36.67
CA ILE A 18 -1.96 -16.46 37.49
C ILE A 18 -0.52 -15.95 37.30
N GLU A 19 0.48 -16.82 37.16
CA GLU A 19 1.88 -16.42 36.94
C GLU A 19 2.12 -15.89 35.52
N THR A 20 1.55 -16.52 34.49
CA THR A 20 1.56 -16.00 33.11
C THR A 20 0.77 -14.69 33.02
N LYS A 21 -0.37 -14.56 33.70
CA LYS A 21 -1.09 -13.29 33.75
C LYS A 21 -0.30 -12.19 34.46
N LYS A 22 0.37 -12.47 35.60
CA LYS A 22 1.25 -11.50 36.27
C LYS A 22 2.45 -11.08 35.41
N THR A 23 3.07 -12.01 34.68
CA THR A 23 4.18 -11.68 33.78
C THR A 23 3.74 -10.91 32.54
N LEU A 24 2.46 -11.00 32.13
CA LEU A 24 1.83 -10.16 31.10
C LEU A 24 1.31 -8.81 31.63
N GLU A 25 0.95 -8.71 32.91
CA GLU A 25 0.51 -7.45 33.56
C GLU A 25 1.70 -6.56 33.97
N ASN A 26 2.86 -7.14 34.32
CA ASN A 26 4.05 -6.38 34.73
C ASN A 26 4.55 -5.34 33.70
N PRO A 27 4.60 -5.63 32.37
CA PRO A 27 4.92 -4.61 31.36
C PRO A 27 3.89 -3.47 31.26
N ALA A 28 2.61 -3.75 31.52
CA ALA A 28 1.54 -2.76 31.45
C ALA A 28 1.56 -1.80 32.66
N GLY A 29 2.03 -2.27 33.82
CA GLY A 29 2.06 -1.50 35.06
C GLY A 29 3.06 -0.32 35.10
N HIS A 30 4.07 -0.30 34.23
CA HIS A 30 5.13 0.73 34.24
C HIS A 30 4.92 1.89 33.23
N ILE A 31 3.90 1.84 32.38
CA ILE A 31 3.66 2.88 31.35
C ILE A 31 2.70 3.98 31.82
N THR A 32 1.91 3.75 32.88
CA THR A 32 0.74 4.59 33.19
C THR A 32 0.95 5.73 34.19
N HIS A 33 2.12 5.83 34.83
CA HIS A 33 2.30 6.68 36.02
C HIS A 33 3.57 7.58 36.02
N SER A 34 3.93 8.21 34.89
CA SER A 34 4.66 9.49 34.95
C SER A 34 4.45 10.44 33.76
N GLN A 35 3.60 11.44 34.00
CA GLN A 35 3.68 12.84 33.52
C GLN A 35 4.01 13.17 32.05
N LYS A 36 2.96 13.68 31.36
CA LYS A 36 3.01 14.76 30.35
C LYS A 36 3.94 14.58 29.13
N GLU A 37 3.50 13.75 28.18
CA GLU A 37 3.77 14.02 26.75
C GLU A 37 2.46 14.20 25.98
N GLU A 38 2.47 15.11 25.00
CA GLU A 38 1.39 15.27 24.03
C GLU A 38 1.30 14.03 23.13
N PRO A 39 0.11 13.59 22.71
CA PRO A 39 -0.02 12.43 21.84
C PRO A 39 0.70 12.69 20.51
N VAL A 40 1.51 11.72 20.08
CA VAL A 40 2.45 11.84 18.95
C VAL A 40 1.79 12.37 17.67
N SER A 41 0.52 12.02 17.40
CA SER A 41 -0.27 12.58 16.29
C SER A 41 -0.29 14.11 16.29
N LEU A 42 -0.62 14.75 17.42
CA LEU A 42 -0.71 16.21 17.52
C LEU A 42 0.66 16.92 17.45
N ARG A 43 1.76 16.18 17.65
CA ARG A 43 3.14 16.68 17.44
C ARG A 43 3.54 16.53 15.97
N VAL A 44 3.15 15.43 15.32
CA VAL A 44 3.35 15.19 13.88
C VAL A 44 2.48 16.12 13.03
N GLU A 45 1.22 16.33 13.37
CA GLU A 45 0.30 17.25 12.67
C GLU A 45 0.80 18.70 12.75
N ARG A 46 1.20 19.18 13.95
CA ARG A 46 1.87 20.50 14.06
C ARG A 46 3.12 20.58 13.21
N ARG A 47 3.96 19.54 13.19
CA ARG A 47 5.20 19.55 12.41
C ARG A 47 4.97 19.49 10.91
N LEU A 48 3.91 18.82 10.45
CA LEU A 48 3.45 18.85 9.06
C LEU A 48 2.90 20.23 8.68
N GLN A 49 2.13 20.86 9.57
CA GLN A 49 1.63 22.23 9.37
C GLN A 49 2.78 23.24 9.27
N GLU A 50 3.75 23.18 10.19
CA GLU A 50 4.98 23.98 10.15
C GLU A 50 5.77 23.75 8.85
N ILE A 51 5.93 22.51 8.40
CA ILE A 51 6.63 22.19 7.15
C ILE A 51 5.86 22.67 5.92
N GLU A 52 4.52 22.64 5.92
CA GLU A 52 3.72 23.23 4.85
C GLU A 52 3.85 24.76 4.80
N ASP A 53 3.82 25.44 5.95
CA ASP A 53 3.93 26.89 6.02
C ASP A 53 5.37 27.39 5.77
N GLU A 54 6.39 26.63 6.18
CA GLU A 54 7.79 26.81 5.74
C GLU A 54 7.93 26.61 4.23
N MET A 55 7.26 25.61 3.63
CA MET A 55 7.25 25.42 2.17
C MET A 55 6.51 26.54 1.43
N ARG A 56 5.39 27.05 1.96
CA ARG A 56 4.63 28.16 1.38
C ARG A 56 5.46 29.44 1.42
N SER A 57 6.02 29.76 2.59
CA SER A 57 6.93 30.90 2.81
C SER A 57 8.19 30.80 1.95
N GLY A 58 8.80 29.61 1.88
CA GLY A 58 9.97 29.33 1.05
C GLY A 58 9.70 29.54 -0.44
N ARG A 59 8.53 29.12 -0.95
CA ARG A 59 8.11 29.41 -2.34
C ARG A 59 7.91 30.91 -2.59
N GLN A 60 7.35 31.65 -1.62
CA GLN A 60 7.22 33.10 -1.70
C GLN A 60 8.60 33.79 -1.74
N VAL A 61 9.51 33.47 -0.82
CA VAL A 61 10.86 34.06 -0.76
C VAL A 61 11.71 33.68 -1.99
N LEU A 62 11.57 32.47 -2.53
CA LEU A 62 12.20 32.08 -3.80
C LEU A 62 11.63 32.87 -4.99
N SER A 63 10.31 33.09 -5.03
CA SER A 63 9.67 33.94 -6.04
C SER A 63 10.18 35.38 -5.97
N GLU A 64 10.21 36.00 -4.78
CA GLU A 64 10.72 37.37 -4.60
C GLU A 64 12.21 37.50 -4.96
N ARG A 65 13.04 36.50 -4.62
CA ARG A 65 14.44 36.46 -5.06
C ARG A 65 14.59 36.34 -6.57
N HIS A 66 13.71 35.62 -7.26
CA HIS A 66 13.70 35.54 -8.72
C HIS A 66 13.25 36.84 -9.41
N HIS A 67 12.54 37.75 -8.73
CA HIS A 67 12.05 38.99 -9.34
C HIS A 67 13.02 40.18 -9.26
N ARG A 68 14.07 40.12 -8.43
CA ARG A 68 15.02 41.26 -8.26
C ARG A 68 16.31 41.20 -9.09
N GLU A 69 16.66 40.06 -9.68
CA GLU A 69 17.79 39.97 -10.61
C GLU A 69 17.45 39.17 -11.89
N LYS A 70 17.84 39.72 -13.06
CA LYS A 70 17.72 39.16 -14.43
C LYS A 70 16.34 39.19 -15.14
N PRO A 71 15.70 40.35 -15.38
CA PRO A 71 14.53 40.45 -16.28
C PRO A 71 14.81 40.07 -17.76
N LYS A 72 16.07 40.14 -18.21
CA LYS A 72 16.43 40.11 -19.66
C LYS A 72 17.05 38.81 -20.21
N ARG A 73 17.22 37.76 -19.40
CA ARG A 73 17.59 36.41 -19.92
C ARG A 73 16.45 35.41 -19.78
N MET A 74 15.87 35.31 -18.58
CA MET A 74 14.73 34.43 -18.28
C MET A 74 13.58 34.60 -19.29
N SER A 75 13.33 35.82 -19.78
CA SER A 75 12.24 36.08 -20.74
C SER A 75 12.41 35.42 -22.11
N GLY A 76 13.63 35.06 -22.53
CA GLY A 76 13.86 34.30 -23.77
C GLY A 76 13.62 32.81 -23.54
N GLU A 77 14.26 32.27 -22.51
CA GLU A 77 14.17 30.85 -22.10
C GLU A 77 12.72 30.46 -21.72
N LEU A 78 11.96 31.37 -21.08
CA LEU A 78 10.53 31.18 -20.81
C LEU A 78 9.67 31.23 -22.07
N GLN A 79 9.95 32.16 -23.00
CA GLN A 79 9.21 32.25 -24.26
C GLN A 79 9.41 30.99 -25.12
N GLU A 80 10.65 30.52 -25.25
CA GLU A 80 10.96 29.25 -25.95
C GLU A 80 10.28 28.05 -25.27
N MET A 81 10.23 28.01 -23.93
CA MET A 81 9.55 26.94 -23.20
C MET A 81 8.03 26.98 -23.34
N ASP A 82 7.40 28.16 -23.33
CA ASP A 82 5.96 28.30 -23.54
C ASP A 82 5.55 28.13 -25.02
N ASP A 83 6.43 28.45 -25.97
CA ASP A 83 6.27 28.08 -27.38
C ASP A 83 6.36 26.55 -27.58
N MET A 84 7.31 25.87 -26.92
CA MET A 84 7.38 24.40 -26.90
C MET A 84 6.14 23.77 -26.23
N ARG A 85 5.67 24.31 -25.10
CA ARG A 85 4.40 23.87 -24.48
C ARG A 85 3.22 24.08 -25.40
N SER A 86 3.17 25.20 -26.12
CA SER A 86 2.12 25.50 -27.11
C SER A 86 2.19 24.60 -28.34
N GLN A 87 3.37 24.09 -28.72
CA GLN A 87 3.52 23.03 -29.73
C GLN A 87 3.03 21.67 -29.20
N LEU A 88 3.44 21.28 -28.00
CA LEU A 88 2.98 20.04 -27.36
C LEU A 88 1.46 20.01 -27.15
N LEU A 89 0.83 21.12 -26.74
CA LEU A 89 -0.62 21.21 -26.58
C LEU A 89 -1.38 21.06 -27.91
N ARG A 90 -0.78 21.53 -29.03
CA ARG A 90 -1.31 21.31 -30.38
C ARG A 90 -1.19 19.84 -30.80
N MET A 91 0.00 19.25 -30.64
CA MET A 91 0.22 17.83 -30.93
C MET A 91 -0.66 16.90 -30.08
N GLU A 92 -0.90 17.22 -28.80
CA GLU A 92 -1.81 16.45 -27.96
C GLU A 92 -3.28 16.62 -28.38
N LYS A 93 -3.70 17.83 -28.77
CA LYS A 93 -5.04 18.04 -29.35
C LYS A 93 -5.20 17.23 -30.65
N GLU A 94 -4.25 17.30 -31.56
CA GLU A 94 -4.22 16.52 -32.81
C GLU A 94 -4.25 15.01 -32.54
N ARG A 95 -3.49 14.53 -31.54
CA ARG A 95 -3.51 13.12 -31.08
C ARG A 95 -4.89 12.72 -30.55
N LEU A 96 -5.56 13.59 -29.79
CA LEU A 96 -6.91 13.34 -29.26
C LEU A 96 -7.98 13.38 -30.37
N ASP A 97 -7.84 14.27 -31.36
CA ASP A 97 -8.75 14.34 -32.50
C ASP A 97 -8.60 13.10 -33.42
N LEU A 98 -7.37 12.67 -33.72
CA LEU A 98 -7.11 11.37 -34.37
C LEU A 98 -7.66 10.17 -33.57
N GLN A 99 -7.56 10.20 -32.24
CA GLN A 99 -8.12 9.16 -31.37
C GLN A 99 -9.67 9.16 -31.39
N ARG A 100 -10.30 10.32 -31.56
CA ARG A 100 -11.76 10.45 -31.79
C ARG A 100 -12.14 9.91 -33.18
N GLU A 101 -11.42 10.26 -34.23
CA GLU A 101 -11.67 9.75 -35.59
C GLU A 101 -11.54 8.23 -35.69
N LEU A 102 -10.49 7.63 -35.11
CA LEU A 102 -10.34 6.18 -35.03
C LEU A 102 -11.49 5.52 -34.26
N SER A 103 -11.97 6.14 -33.18
CA SER A 103 -13.13 5.65 -32.43
C SER A 103 -14.41 5.74 -33.27
N LEU A 104 -14.58 6.80 -34.06
CA LEU A 104 -15.70 6.98 -34.96
C LEU A 104 -15.71 5.93 -36.08
N LEU A 105 -14.56 5.70 -36.73
CA LEU A 105 -14.38 4.69 -37.78
C LEU A 105 -14.64 3.27 -37.27
N LEU A 106 -14.16 2.93 -36.06
CA LEU A 106 -14.44 1.65 -35.41
C LEU A 106 -15.93 1.48 -35.07
N SER A 107 -16.65 2.56 -34.74
CA SER A 107 -18.10 2.52 -34.53
C SER A 107 -18.85 2.32 -35.85
N GLN A 108 -18.44 3.01 -36.92
CA GLN A 108 -19.01 2.87 -38.27
C GLN A 108 -18.81 1.44 -38.80
N GLN A 109 -17.60 0.87 -38.69
CA GLN A 109 -17.31 -0.50 -39.10
C GLN A 109 -18.16 -1.54 -38.32
N ARG A 110 -18.41 -1.31 -37.03
CA ARG A 110 -19.31 -2.15 -36.20
C ARG A 110 -20.78 -2.00 -36.59
N SER A 111 -21.22 -0.84 -37.06
CA SER A 111 -22.59 -0.64 -37.56
C SER A 111 -22.81 -1.26 -38.94
N ALA A 112 -21.87 -1.11 -39.87
CA ALA A 112 -21.92 -1.73 -41.20
C ALA A 112 -21.99 -3.27 -41.11
N ARG A 113 -21.14 -3.87 -40.26
CA ARG A 113 -21.13 -5.34 -40.06
C ARG A 113 -22.47 -5.87 -39.52
N ARG A 114 -23.22 -5.08 -38.75
CA ARG A 114 -24.56 -5.43 -38.24
C ARG A 114 -25.68 -5.30 -39.26
N GLN A 115 -25.49 -4.56 -40.36
CA GLN A 115 -26.45 -4.47 -41.46
C GLN A 115 -26.32 -5.67 -42.42
N GLN A 116 -25.10 -6.21 -42.59
CA GLN A 116 -24.83 -7.37 -43.45
C GLN A 116 -25.56 -8.66 -43.02
N GLU A 117 -25.91 -8.80 -41.75
CA GLU A 117 -26.42 -10.05 -41.15
C GLU A 117 -27.97 -10.19 -41.19
N ARG A 118 -28.70 -9.26 -41.81
CA ARG A 118 -30.18 -9.31 -41.93
C ARG A 118 -30.67 -9.10 -43.37
N GLY A 119 -30.35 -10.04 -44.25
CA GLY A 119 -30.64 -9.96 -45.70
C GLY A 119 -31.06 -11.28 -46.35
N VAL A 120 -32.22 -11.80 -45.92
CA VAL A 120 -33.15 -12.75 -46.60
C VAL A 120 -32.59 -13.84 -47.55
N THR A 121 -33.03 -15.08 -47.30
CA THR A 121 -32.84 -16.27 -48.14
C THR A 121 -33.55 -16.19 -49.50
N GLY A 122 -32.87 -16.56 -50.58
CA GLY A 122 -33.52 -17.06 -51.80
C GLY A 122 -32.87 -16.67 -53.13
N LEU A 123 -32.85 -17.63 -54.06
CA LEU A 123 -32.56 -17.51 -55.51
C LEU A 123 -31.10 -17.23 -55.95
N ASP A 124 -30.86 -17.66 -57.19
CA ASP A 124 -29.72 -17.59 -58.12
C ASP A 124 -28.26 -17.73 -57.62
N SER A 125 -27.60 -18.77 -58.14
CA SER A 125 -26.15 -19.00 -58.05
C SER A 125 -25.35 -17.98 -58.84
N ASP A 126 -25.82 -17.56 -60.01
CA ASP A 126 -25.07 -16.67 -60.91
C ASP A 126 -24.95 -15.26 -60.34
N LEU A 127 -26.02 -14.73 -59.73
CA LEU A 127 -25.96 -13.47 -59.00
C LEU A 127 -25.00 -13.55 -57.81
N ARG A 128 -24.88 -14.71 -57.14
CA ARG A 128 -23.92 -14.93 -56.06
C ARG A 128 -22.47 -14.91 -56.54
N VAL A 129 -22.19 -15.50 -57.71
CA VAL A 129 -20.86 -15.45 -58.35
C VAL A 129 -20.54 -14.06 -58.87
N GLN A 130 -21.51 -13.36 -59.48
CA GLN A 130 -21.34 -11.98 -59.95
C GLN A 130 -21.10 -11.01 -58.78
N LEU A 131 -21.91 -11.06 -57.72
CA LEU A 131 -21.72 -10.25 -56.52
C LEU A 131 -20.40 -10.57 -55.80
N GLY A 132 -20.01 -11.84 -55.73
CA GLY A 132 -18.68 -12.23 -55.23
C GLY A 132 -17.54 -11.64 -56.06
N ARG A 133 -17.65 -11.69 -57.40
CA ARG A 133 -16.67 -11.11 -58.33
C ARG A 133 -16.62 -9.59 -58.25
N ILE A 134 -17.76 -8.93 -58.02
CA ILE A 134 -17.85 -7.48 -57.79
C ILE A 134 -17.25 -7.10 -56.43
N SER A 135 -17.51 -7.85 -55.36
CA SER A 135 -16.89 -7.64 -54.03
C SER A 135 -15.38 -7.73 -54.13
N VAL A 136 -14.85 -8.84 -54.67
CA VAL A 136 -13.41 -9.04 -54.87
C VAL A 136 -12.81 -7.96 -55.78
N SER A 137 -13.52 -7.53 -56.84
CA SER A 137 -13.06 -6.41 -57.68
C SER A 137 -12.98 -5.09 -56.89
N SER A 138 -13.96 -4.80 -56.03
CA SER A 138 -13.98 -3.60 -55.20
C SER A 138 -12.92 -3.61 -54.09
N GLU A 139 -12.63 -4.79 -53.54
CA GLU A 139 -11.56 -5.02 -52.56
C GLU A 139 -10.18 -4.85 -53.21
N VAL A 140 -9.97 -5.44 -54.40
CA VAL A 140 -8.75 -5.26 -55.20
C VAL A 140 -8.56 -3.80 -55.61
N GLU A 141 -9.62 -3.09 -55.99
CA GLU A 141 -9.53 -1.66 -56.33
C GLU A 141 -9.29 -0.78 -55.09
N GLY A 142 -9.87 -1.14 -53.93
CA GLY A 142 -9.59 -0.50 -52.65
C GLY A 142 -8.15 -0.70 -52.19
N LEU A 143 -7.62 -1.92 -52.32
CA LEU A 143 -6.22 -2.26 -52.07
C LEU A 143 -5.28 -1.53 -53.05
N LYS A 144 -5.60 -1.49 -54.34
CA LYS A 144 -4.84 -0.71 -55.34
C LYS A 144 -4.77 0.77 -54.94
N LYS A 145 -5.91 1.39 -54.62
CA LYS A 145 -5.96 2.78 -54.12
C LYS A 145 -5.20 2.95 -52.80
N CYS A 146 -5.06 1.91 -51.97
CA CYS A 146 -4.22 1.94 -50.77
C CYS A 146 -2.73 1.91 -51.11
N VAL A 147 -2.30 0.98 -51.98
CA VAL A 147 -0.93 0.87 -52.49
C VAL A 147 -0.49 2.17 -53.14
N GLU A 148 -1.28 2.73 -54.07
CA GLU A 148 -0.92 4.00 -54.72
C GLU A 148 -0.84 5.18 -53.74
N ARG A 149 -1.57 5.17 -52.61
CA ARG A 149 -1.38 6.18 -51.55
C ARG A 149 -0.04 5.96 -50.83
N LYS A 150 0.30 4.72 -50.49
CA LYS A 150 1.57 4.38 -49.85
C LYS A 150 2.79 4.58 -50.76
N GLU A 151 2.63 4.47 -52.08
CA GLU A 151 3.65 4.86 -53.06
C GLU A 151 3.85 6.38 -53.14
N ARG A 152 2.75 7.16 -53.07
CA ARG A 152 2.82 8.63 -52.98
C ARG A 152 3.45 9.09 -51.66
N GLU A 153 3.12 8.45 -50.53
CA GLU A 153 3.80 8.68 -49.25
C GLU A 153 5.29 8.30 -49.32
N LYS A 154 5.63 7.14 -49.91
CA LYS A 154 7.02 6.68 -50.08
C LYS A 154 7.84 7.63 -50.93
N THR A 155 7.30 8.16 -52.02
CA THR A 155 8.00 9.14 -52.88
C THR A 155 8.16 10.50 -52.20
N GLN A 156 7.17 10.96 -51.42
CA GLN A 156 7.31 12.15 -50.59
C GLN A 156 8.36 11.99 -49.47
N LEU A 157 8.45 10.81 -48.85
CA LEU A 157 9.48 10.50 -47.85
C LEU A 157 10.86 10.37 -48.50
N ALA A 158 10.99 9.74 -49.67
CA ALA A 158 12.24 9.69 -50.43
C ALA A 158 12.74 11.10 -50.77
N PHE A 159 11.89 11.97 -51.32
CA PHE A 159 12.24 13.36 -51.62
C PHE A 159 12.64 14.15 -50.36
N ARG A 160 11.99 13.92 -49.21
CA ARG A 160 12.40 14.53 -47.92
C ARG A 160 13.76 14.03 -47.43
N VAL A 161 14.07 12.75 -47.61
CA VAL A 161 15.37 12.18 -47.28
C VAL A 161 16.45 12.74 -48.20
N GLU A 162 16.24 12.74 -49.52
CA GLU A 162 17.15 13.33 -50.52
C GLU A 162 17.41 14.82 -50.24
N ALA A 163 16.36 15.59 -49.93
CA ALA A 163 16.50 17.00 -49.56
C ALA A 163 17.36 17.19 -48.31
N LEU A 164 17.14 16.39 -47.25
CA LEU A 164 17.93 16.42 -46.02
C LEU A 164 19.37 15.94 -46.22
N SER A 165 19.60 14.90 -47.02
CA SER A 165 20.95 14.43 -47.39
C SER A 165 21.73 15.51 -48.14
N ALA A 166 21.14 16.14 -49.16
CA ALA A 166 21.78 17.25 -49.87
C ALA A 166 22.04 18.46 -48.94
N ASP A 167 21.21 18.65 -47.92
CA ASP A 167 21.39 19.68 -46.90
C ASP A 167 22.50 19.35 -45.88
N LEU A 168 22.73 18.06 -45.59
CA LEU A 168 23.87 17.60 -44.79
C LEU A 168 25.17 17.74 -45.61
N GLU A 169 25.18 17.27 -46.87
CA GLU A 169 26.32 17.43 -47.78
C GLU A 169 26.74 18.90 -47.95
N ARG A 170 25.78 19.84 -48.04
CA ARG A 170 26.07 21.29 -48.06
C ARG A 170 26.77 21.76 -46.78
N ARG A 171 26.32 21.30 -45.61
CA ARG A 171 26.93 21.64 -44.31
C ARG A 171 28.33 21.02 -44.17
N GLU A 172 28.53 19.78 -44.59
CA GLU A 172 29.84 19.12 -44.62
C GLU A 172 30.81 19.84 -45.58
N GLN A 173 30.38 20.18 -46.79
CA GLN A 173 31.16 21.00 -47.73
C GLN A 173 31.50 22.39 -47.16
N GLN A 174 30.60 23.00 -46.38
CA GLN A 174 30.85 24.27 -45.71
C GLN A 174 31.87 24.12 -44.56
N GLN A 175 31.77 23.06 -43.76
CA GLN A 175 32.76 22.73 -42.73
C GLN A 175 34.14 22.44 -43.33
N LEU A 176 34.21 21.70 -44.44
CA LEU A 176 35.46 21.45 -45.16
C LEU A 176 36.08 22.75 -45.72
N LYS A 177 35.28 23.68 -46.23
CA LYS A 177 35.75 25.01 -46.65
C LYS A 177 36.28 25.84 -45.47
N MET A 178 35.61 25.83 -44.32
CA MET A 178 36.09 26.48 -43.10
C MET A 178 37.41 25.85 -42.60
N LEU A 179 37.53 24.52 -42.62
CA LEU A 179 38.76 23.81 -42.25
C LEU A 179 39.91 24.11 -43.22
N ALA A 180 39.64 24.26 -44.53
CA ALA A 180 40.63 24.69 -45.51
C ALA A 180 41.11 26.12 -45.23
N GLN A 181 40.20 27.06 -44.96
CA GLN A 181 40.54 28.44 -44.59
C GLN A 181 41.36 28.52 -43.29
N LEU A 182 41.02 27.72 -42.27
CA LEU A 182 41.80 27.67 -41.03
C LEU A 182 43.21 27.12 -41.25
N LYS A 183 43.38 26.09 -42.11
CA LYS A 183 44.71 25.59 -42.51
C LYS A 183 45.51 26.61 -43.31
N GLU A 184 44.86 27.39 -44.18
CA GLU A 184 45.52 28.47 -44.93
C GLU A 184 45.98 29.60 -44.01
N ILE A 185 45.14 30.01 -43.05
CA ILE A 185 45.50 30.98 -42.01
C ILE A 185 46.65 30.46 -41.15
N GLN A 186 46.66 29.16 -40.81
CA GLN A 186 47.76 28.52 -40.09
C GLN A 186 49.06 28.57 -40.91
N SER A 187 49.07 28.12 -42.16
CA SER A 187 50.25 28.18 -43.06
C SER A 187 50.81 29.60 -43.15
N ARG A 188 49.94 30.58 -43.44
CA ARG A 188 50.30 32.01 -43.46
C ARG A 188 50.88 32.49 -42.13
N SER A 189 50.43 31.96 -40.98
CA SER A 189 50.99 32.32 -39.67
C SER A 189 52.37 31.70 -39.43
N GLU A 190 52.60 30.46 -39.86
CA GLU A 190 53.89 29.76 -39.77
C GLU A 190 54.93 30.38 -40.74
N GLU A 191 54.50 30.80 -41.92
CA GLU A 191 55.27 31.60 -42.88
C GLU A 191 55.66 32.97 -42.29
N ASN A 192 54.71 33.70 -41.69
CA ASN A 192 54.98 34.99 -41.04
C ASN A 192 55.94 34.86 -39.85
N VAL A 193 55.82 33.81 -39.02
CA VAL A 193 56.77 33.53 -37.93
C VAL A 193 58.18 33.24 -38.47
N SER A 194 58.26 32.49 -39.57
CA SER A 194 59.52 32.18 -40.25
C SER A 194 60.17 33.43 -40.87
N GLU A 195 59.38 34.33 -41.45
CA GLU A 195 59.87 35.62 -41.94
C GLU A 195 60.31 36.55 -40.80
N CYS A 196 59.55 36.64 -39.69
CA CYS A 196 59.96 37.40 -38.52
C CYS A 196 61.32 36.92 -37.98
N GLY A 197 61.55 35.61 -37.86
CA GLY A 197 62.85 35.05 -37.47
C GLY A 197 63.97 35.36 -38.47
N ARG A 198 63.68 35.33 -39.78
CA ARG A 198 64.61 35.73 -40.85
C ARG A 198 65.01 37.21 -40.75
N LEU A 199 64.05 38.10 -40.49
CA LEU A 199 64.27 39.53 -40.33
C LEU A 199 65.00 39.86 -39.01
N GLU A 200 64.70 39.15 -37.93
CA GLU A 200 65.43 39.27 -36.66
C GLU A 200 66.90 38.85 -36.81
N ALA A 201 67.17 37.74 -37.50
CA ALA A 201 68.53 37.31 -37.81
C ALA A 201 69.30 38.35 -38.65
N GLN A 202 68.65 38.96 -39.65
CA GLN A 202 69.24 40.06 -40.43
C GLN A 202 69.48 41.33 -39.58
N LEU A 203 68.60 41.62 -38.62
CA LEU A 203 68.73 42.74 -37.70
C LEU A 203 69.86 42.52 -36.66
N ILE A 204 70.07 41.29 -36.20
CA ILE A 204 71.21 40.88 -35.37
C ILE A 204 72.52 41.01 -36.18
N GLU A 205 72.56 40.51 -37.41
CA GLU A 205 73.72 40.64 -38.31
C GLU A 205 74.02 42.13 -38.63
N SER A 206 73.00 42.96 -38.80
CA SER A 206 73.13 44.41 -38.97
C SER A 206 73.66 45.11 -37.71
N LYS A 207 73.24 44.69 -36.51
CA LYS A 207 73.82 45.15 -35.23
C LYS A 207 75.30 44.79 -35.16
N ARG A 208 75.65 43.52 -35.38
CA ARG A 208 77.02 43.01 -35.38
C ARG A 208 77.93 43.78 -36.35
N ARG A 209 77.51 43.98 -37.59
CA ARG A 209 78.28 44.76 -38.59
C ARG A 209 78.48 46.22 -38.17
N ARG A 210 77.48 46.86 -37.56
CA ARG A 210 77.61 48.23 -37.02
C ARG A 210 78.53 48.28 -35.80
N GLU A 211 78.58 47.25 -34.98
CA GLU A 211 79.49 47.12 -33.85
C GLU A 211 80.94 46.87 -34.32
N GLU A 212 81.15 46.01 -35.31
CA GLU A 212 82.45 45.84 -35.98
C GLU A 212 82.95 47.15 -36.62
N GLN A 213 82.06 47.89 -37.29
CA GLN A 213 82.40 49.22 -37.84
C GLN A 213 82.74 50.23 -36.74
N ARG A 214 82.01 50.23 -35.62
CA ARG A 214 82.31 51.07 -34.45
C ARG A 214 83.68 50.75 -33.84
N SER A 215 84.03 49.46 -33.70
CA SER A 215 85.35 49.04 -33.20
C SER A 215 86.47 49.50 -34.13
N LYS A 216 86.34 49.26 -35.45
CA LYS A 216 87.29 49.74 -36.47
C LYS A 216 87.44 51.27 -36.47
N ALA A 217 86.34 52.01 -36.30
CA ALA A 217 86.39 53.47 -36.18
C ALA A 217 87.08 53.92 -34.88
N GLN A 218 86.86 53.25 -33.74
CA GLN A 218 87.59 53.55 -32.50
C GLN A 218 89.09 53.23 -32.62
N GLU A 219 89.46 52.14 -33.31
CA GLU A 219 90.85 51.79 -33.58
C GLU A 219 91.54 52.83 -34.47
N ALA A 220 90.89 53.26 -35.56
CA ALA A 220 91.36 54.37 -36.38
C ALA A 220 91.53 55.66 -35.56
N VAL A 221 90.58 56.00 -34.67
CA VAL A 221 90.71 57.15 -33.76
C VAL A 221 91.86 56.99 -32.76
N ARG A 222 92.14 55.78 -32.27
CA ARG A 222 93.33 55.50 -31.43
C ARG A 222 94.63 55.73 -32.22
N GLN A 223 94.70 55.24 -33.46
CA GLN A 223 95.85 55.42 -34.36
C GLN A 223 96.07 56.89 -34.77
N TRP A 224 95.00 57.65 -35.04
CA TRP A 224 95.12 59.09 -35.28
C TRP A 224 95.56 59.85 -34.02
N LYS A 225 95.05 59.49 -32.83
CA LYS A 225 95.49 60.10 -31.56
C LYS A 225 96.97 59.84 -31.23
N THR A 226 97.52 58.68 -31.58
CA THR A 226 98.98 58.45 -31.45
C THR A 226 99.77 59.22 -32.51
N LYS A 227 99.26 59.31 -33.75
CA LYS A 227 99.92 60.08 -34.82
C LYS A 227 99.98 61.59 -34.52
N CYS A 228 98.89 62.21 -34.06
CA CYS A 228 98.89 63.62 -33.65
C CYS A 228 99.91 63.87 -32.52
N LYS A 229 99.94 63.01 -31.50
CA LYS A 229 100.93 63.07 -30.41
C LYS A 229 102.38 62.90 -30.85
N ASN A 230 102.65 62.37 -32.04
CA ASN A 230 104.01 62.34 -32.61
C ASN A 230 104.33 63.67 -33.31
N LEU A 231 103.43 64.14 -34.18
CA LEU A 231 103.56 65.44 -34.86
C LEU A 231 103.68 66.62 -33.88
N GLU A 232 103.00 66.55 -32.73
CA GLU A 232 103.10 67.54 -31.65
C GLU A 232 104.52 67.64 -31.05
N ARG A 233 105.27 66.52 -30.98
CA ARG A 233 106.67 66.53 -30.52
C ARG A 233 107.60 67.06 -31.60
N GLU A 234 107.41 66.62 -32.85
CA GLU A 234 108.17 67.11 -34.01
C GLU A 234 108.05 68.64 -34.16
N LEU A 235 106.85 69.20 -33.94
CA LEU A 235 106.62 70.65 -33.95
C LEU A 235 107.31 71.39 -32.79
N GLN A 236 107.41 70.78 -31.61
CA GLN A 236 108.13 71.36 -30.48
C GLN A 236 109.64 71.36 -30.74
N GLU A 237 110.18 70.24 -31.22
CA GLU A 237 111.58 70.12 -31.65
C GLU A 237 111.98 71.07 -32.78
N LEU A 238 111.02 71.59 -33.58
CA LEU A 238 111.28 72.63 -34.58
C LEU A 238 111.24 74.04 -33.99
N LYS A 239 110.33 74.32 -33.04
CA LYS A 239 110.28 75.61 -32.32
C LYS A 239 111.55 75.87 -31.51
N ASP A 240 112.11 74.84 -30.90
CA ASP A 240 113.35 74.96 -30.11
C ASP A 240 114.60 75.18 -31.00
N LYS A 241 114.48 75.02 -32.34
CA LYS A 241 115.56 75.25 -33.31
C LYS A 241 115.53 76.63 -33.98
N SER A 242 114.41 77.37 -33.94
CA SER A 242 114.24 78.61 -34.74
C SER A 242 114.51 79.92 -34.00
N ARG A 243 115.34 79.91 -32.94
CA ARG A 243 115.43 81.02 -31.97
C ARG A 243 116.69 81.91 -32.07
N ASN A 244 117.53 81.70 -33.08
CA ASN A 244 118.77 82.45 -33.32
C ASN A 244 118.76 83.13 -34.71
N ASP A 245 119.05 84.44 -34.75
CA ASP A 245 119.98 85.14 -35.69
C ASP A 245 119.57 86.54 -36.24
N THR A 246 120.41 87.53 -35.89
CA THR A 246 120.94 88.72 -36.62
C THR A 246 120.06 89.81 -37.27
N ASP A 247 119.94 90.96 -36.58
CA ASP A 247 120.65 92.26 -36.82
C ASP A 247 120.91 92.90 -38.23
N LYS A 248 120.61 94.22 -38.34
CA LYS A 248 121.51 95.40 -38.65
C LYS A 248 121.35 96.36 -39.88
N ASP A 249 121.75 97.63 -39.58
CA ASP A 249 122.34 98.75 -40.37
C ASP A 249 121.53 99.81 -41.17
N LYS A 250 122.22 100.89 -41.62
CA LYS A 250 121.75 102.31 -41.62
C LYS A 250 122.31 103.24 -42.75
N GLN A 251 121.62 104.38 -42.96
CA GLN A 251 122.05 105.69 -43.53
C GLN A 251 122.35 105.74 -45.05
N ARG A 252 121.77 106.63 -45.90
CA ARG A 252 121.59 108.12 -45.96
C ARG A 252 122.83 108.88 -46.48
N GLU A 253 122.75 109.87 -47.40
CA GLU A 253 121.72 110.31 -48.38
C GLU A 253 122.36 111.37 -49.33
N GLY A 254 121.82 111.59 -50.54
CA GLY A 254 122.31 112.58 -51.55
C GLY A 254 121.82 114.00 -51.27
N ILE A 255 122.29 114.57 -50.16
CA ILE A 255 121.47 115.26 -49.16
C ILE A 255 120.65 116.52 -49.52
N LEU A 256 120.77 117.17 -50.70
CA LEU A 256 120.07 118.47 -50.96
C LEU A 256 119.04 118.48 -52.10
N SER A 257 119.36 118.07 -53.33
CA SER A 257 118.30 117.91 -54.35
C SER A 257 117.37 116.74 -54.01
N GLN A 258 117.91 115.68 -53.38
CA GLN A 258 117.09 114.63 -52.77
C GLN A 258 116.34 115.11 -51.52
N GLN A 259 116.61 116.30 -50.95
CA GLN A 259 115.80 116.84 -49.85
C GLN A 259 114.53 117.54 -50.32
N LEU A 260 114.53 118.26 -51.46
CA LEU A 260 113.27 118.86 -51.93
C LEU A 260 112.34 117.79 -52.52
N GLU A 261 112.88 116.88 -53.34
CA GLU A 261 112.17 115.70 -53.79
C GLU A 261 111.82 114.79 -52.61
N GLY A 262 112.72 114.65 -51.63
CA GLY A 262 112.53 113.83 -50.43
C GLY A 262 111.51 114.38 -49.44
N VAL A 263 111.37 115.69 -49.27
CA VAL A 263 110.31 116.30 -48.44
C VAL A 263 108.96 116.20 -49.14
N ARG A 264 108.91 116.34 -50.47
CA ARG A 264 107.71 116.03 -51.27
C ARG A 264 107.34 114.55 -51.17
N GLN A 265 108.33 113.66 -51.26
CA GLN A 265 108.16 112.22 -51.12
C GLN A 265 107.74 111.85 -49.69
N GLN A 266 108.32 112.46 -48.65
CA GLN A 266 107.94 112.26 -47.25
C GLN A 266 106.53 112.78 -46.96
N LEU A 267 106.10 113.89 -47.56
CA LEU A 267 104.72 114.37 -47.46
C LEU A 267 103.77 113.44 -48.22
N ALA A 268 104.14 113.00 -49.43
CA ALA A 268 103.37 112.02 -50.19
C ALA A 268 103.30 110.67 -49.48
N ASP A 269 104.35 110.24 -48.78
CA ASP A 269 104.41 109.03 -47.96
C ASP A 269 103.66 109.20 -46.64
N ALA A 270 103.65 110.39 -46.03
CA ALA A 270 102.82 110.69 -44.85
C ALA A 270 101.33 110.69 -45.22
N LEU A 271 100.96 111.29 -46.35
CA LEU A 271 99.60 111.26 -46.89
C LEU A 271 99.20 109.85 -47.36
N ARG A 272 100.11 109.09 -47.97
CA ARG A 272 99.92 107.66 -48.32
C ARG A 272 99.73 106.79 -47.07
N ARG A 273 100.48 107.04 -46.00
CA ARG A 273 100.30 106.37 -44.69
C ARG A 273 99.01 106.78 -44.01
N LEU A 274 98.60 108.04 -44.07
CA LEU A 274 97.31 108.50 -43.56
C LEU A 274 96.15 107.87 -44.34
N ALA A 275 96.20 107.88 -45.68
CA ALA A 275 95.22 107.21 -46.53
C ALA A 275 95.19 105.69 -46.27
N GLN A 276 96.35 105.05 -46.09
CA GLN A 276 96.44 103.65 -45.71
C GLN A 276 95.84 103.40 -44.33
N HIS A 277 96.14 104.22 -43.32
CA HIS A 277 95.57 104.07 -41.98
C HIS A 277 94.07 104.35 -41.93
N GLU A 278 93.55 105.32 -42.70
CA GLU A 278 92.11 105.49 -42.85
C GLU A 278 91.45 104.29 -43.55
N GLU A 279 92.10 103.72 -44.56
CA GLU A 279 91.66 102.52 -45.27
C GLU A 279 91.71 101.27 -44.37
N ASP A 280 92.77 101.11 -43.56
CA ASP A 280 92.89 100.06 -42.55
C ASP A 280 91.80 100.22 -41.46
N VAL A 281 91.51 101.46 -41.04
CA VAL A 281 90.41 101.77 -40.11
C VAL A 281 89.04 101.54 -40.76
N ARG A 282 88.87 101.82 -42.07
CA ARG A 282 87.63 101.47 -42.80
C ARG A 282 87.45 99.95 -42.87
N ARG A 283 88.51 99.19 -43.15
CA ARG A 283 88.51 97.72 -43.10
C ARG A 283 88.16 97.21 -41.72
N CYS A 284 88.87 97.60 -40.67
CA CYS A 284 88.55 97.20 -39.30
C CYS A 284 87.13 97.59 -38.85
N ASN A 285 86.55 98.68 -39.36
CA ASN A 285 85.15 99.01 -39.11
C ASN A 285 84.19 98.11 -39.88
N VAL A 286 84.48 97.78 -41.15
CA VAL A 286 83.74 96.78 -41.92
C VAL A 286 83.81 95.42 -41.23
N ASP A 287 85.01 94.92 -40.90
CA ASP A 287 85.25 93.69 -40.15
C ASP A 287 84.46 93.66 -38.83
N LEU A 288 84.42 94.78 -38.09
CA LEU A 288 83.63 94.90 -36.86
C LEU A 288 82.12 94.90 -37.11
N THR A 289 81.63 95.50 -38.19
CA THR A 289 80.20 95.43 -38.54
C THR A 289 79.80 94.05 -39.05
N GLU A 290 80.65 93.38 -39.81
CA GLU A 290 80.45 92.01 -40.26
C GLU A 290 80.45 91.05 -39.07
N ALA A 291 81.47 91.11 -38.19
CA ALA A 291 81.51 90.32 -36.97
C ALA A 291 80.32 90.57 -36.02
N ARG A 292 79.83 91.82 -35.92
CA ARG A 292 78.59 92.12 -35.18
C ARG A 292 77.35 91.53 -35.85
N SER A 293 77.26 91.57 -37.18
CA SER A 293 76.14 90.93 -37.89
C SER A 293 76.15 89.41 -37.71
N GLN A 294 77.33 88.79 -37.76
CA GLN A 294 77.55 87.37 -37.50
C GLN A 294 77.19 86.98 -36.06
N LEU A 295 77.52 87.83 -35.07
CA LEU A 295 77.08 87.61 -33.69
C LEU A 295 75.55 87.65 -33.57
N VAL A 296 74.87 88.60 -34.21
CA VAL A 296 73.39 88.68 -34.19
C VAL A 296 72.75 87.48 -34.88
N THR A 297 73.29 86.99 -36.01
CA THR A 297 72.77 85.76 -36.64
C THR A 297 73.02 84.53 -35.76
N LEU A 298 74.19 84.41 -35.14
CA LEU A 298 74.49 83.32 -34.19
C LEU A 298 73.62 83.39 -32.92
N GLU A 299 73.26 84.57 -32.44
CA GLU A 299 72.33 84.73 -31.30
C GLU A 299 70.90 84.29 -31.66
N LEU A 300 70.43 84.60 -32.88
CA LEU A 300 69.16 84.12 -33.41
C LEU A 300 69.16 82.60 -33.63
N GLU A 301 70.20 82.06 -34.28
CA GLU A 301 70.39 80.60 -34.45
C GLU A 301 70.43 79.87 -33.09
N LEU A 302 71.07 80.46 -32.06
CA LEU A 302 71.07 79.93 -30.71
C LEU A 302 69.69 80.03 -30.02
N GLN A 303 68.87 81.03 -30.34
CA GLN A 303 67.48 81.09 -29.85
C GLN A 303 66.60 80.04 -30.53
N GLU A 304 66.68 79.90 -31.86
CA GLU A 304 65.96 78.88 -32.62
C GLU A 304 66.38 77.45 -32.20
N ALA A 305 67.67 77.24 -31.92
CA ALA A 305 68.18 76.00 -31.32
C ALA A 305 67.60 75.72 -29.93
N ARG A 306 67.39 76.75 -29.09
CA ARG A 306 66.74 76.62 -27.77
C ARG A 306 65.23 76.40 -27.86
N GLU A 307 64.57 76.92 -28.90
CA GLU A 307 63.13 76.72 -29.13
C GLU A 307 62.86 75.32 -29.69
N THR A 308 63.67 74.87 -30.65
CA THR A 308 63.64 73.49 -31.14
C THR A 308 64.00 72.47 -30.05
N LEU A 309 65.03 72.72 -29.23
CA LEU A 309 65.33 71.87 -28.07
C LEU A 309 64.15 71.76 -27.10
N ARG A 310 63.50 72.87 -26.72
CA ARG A 310 62.31 72.84 -25.84
C ARG A 310 61.15 72.06 -26.45
N SER A 311 60.90 72.21 -27.75
CA SER A 311 59.85 71.42 -28.43
C SER A 311 60.16 69.92 -28.46
N LEU A 312 61.44 69.53 -28.57
CA LEU A 312 61.90 68.14 -28.48
C LEU A 312 61.84 67.59 -27.05
N GLU A 313 62.11 68.41 -26.04
CA GLU A 313 61.96 68.04 -24.62
C GLU A 313 60.50 67.79 -24.26
N GLU A 314 59.58 68.68 -24.68
CA GLU A 314 58.14 68.45 -24.53
C GLU A 314 57.68 67.18 -25.24
N GLU A 315 58.16 66.93 -26.46
CA GLU A 315 57.78 65.75 -27.24
C GLU A 315 58.34 64.46 -26.61
N ALA A 316 59.56 64.49 -26.08
CA ALA A 316 60.09 63.39 -25.27
C ALA A 316 59.26 63.14 -24.00
N GLN A 317 58.77 64.19 -23.32
CA GLN A 317 57.90 64.05 -22.15
C GLN A 317 56.50 63.51 -22.52
N LYS A 318 55.92 63.96 -23.65
CA LYS A 318 54.68 63.40 -24.22
C LYS A 318 54.87 61.91 -24.51
N GLN A 319 55.96 61.52 -25.18
CA GLN A 319 56.30 60.12 -25.46
C GLN A 319 56.51 59.28 -24.20
N ILE A 320 57.19 59.80 -23.16
CA ILE A 320 57.31 59.12 -21.87
C ILE A 320 55.93 58.89 -21.24
N SER A 321 55.04 59.89 -21.25
CA SER A 321 53.68 59.76 -20.71
C SER A 321 52.84 58.71 -21.46
N LEU A 322 52.95 58.66 -22.79
CA LEU A 322 52.36 57.62 -23.63
C LEU A 322 52.93 56.24 -23.26
N GLN A 323 54.24 56.13 -23.13
CA GLN A 323 54.93 54.88 -22.82
C GLN A 323 54.60 54.36 -21.41
N VAL A 324 54.28 55.24 -20.45
CA VAL A 324 53.75 54.83 -19.13
C VAL A 324 52.31 54.29 -19.27
N ARG A 325 51.42 55.00 -19.97
CA ARG A 325 50.04 54.53 -20.22
C ARG A 325 50.03 53.17 -20.93
N MET A 326 50.85 52.98 -21.95
CA MET A 326 51.01 51.70 -22.66
C MET A 326 51.53 50.58 -21.73
N ARG A 327 52.40 50.88 -20.74
CA ARG A 327 52.80 49.88 -19.73
C ARG A 327 51.65 49.51 -18.80
N GLU A 328 50.89 50.50 -18.30
CA GLU A 328 49.72 50.23 -17.47
C GLU A 328 48.66 49.40 -18.19
N GLU A 329 48.37 49.72 -19.46
CA GLU A 329 47.40 48.97 -20.26
C GLU A 329 47.90 47.55 -20.57
N ASN A 330 49.18 47.36 -20.86
CA ASN A 330 49.76 46.02 -20.96
C ASN A 330 49.60 45.22 -19.65
N ILE A 331 49.85 45.83 -18.48
CA ILE A 331 49.63 45.17 -17.17
C ILE A 331 48.15 44.86 -16.93
N ARG A 332 47.23 45.76 -17.31
CA ARG A 332 45.77 45.52 -17.24
C ARG A 332 45.33 44.38 -18.18
N LEU A 333 45.93 44.28 -19.37
CA LEU A 333 45.66 43.23 -20.34
C LEU A 333 46.25 41.88 -19.91
N GLN A 334 47.48 41.85 -19.39
CA GLN A 334 48.11 40.66 -18.80
C GLN A 334 47.24 40.07 -17.69
N LYS A 335 46.81 40.88 -16.72
CA LYS A 335 45.90 40.45 -15.66
C LYS A 335 44.54 39.94 -16.17
N ARG A 336 44.02 40.49 -17.27
CA ARG A 336 42.81 39.98 -17.92
C ARG A 336 43.04 38.63 -18.59
N VAL A 337 44.20 38.41 -19.21
CA VAL A 337 44.58 37.12 -19.80
C VAL A 337 44.81 36.07 -18.72
N GLU A 338 45.50 36.40 -17.63
CA GLU A 338 45.70 35.55 -16.45
C GLU A 338 44.36 35.09 -15.85
N LEU A 339 43.43 36.03 -15.60
CA LEU A 339 42.09 35.72 -15.09
C LEU A 339 41.24 34.90 -16.09
N GLN A 340 41.42 35.10 -17.39
CA GLN A 340 40.77 34.25 -18.41
C GLN A 340 41.38 32.85 -18.48
N GLN A 341 42.68 32.71 -18.25
CA GLN A 341 43.38 31.43 -18.23
C GLN A 341 42.99 30.62 -16.99
N GLN A 342 42.95 31.24 -15.81
CA GLN A 342 42.45 30.62 -14.58
C GLN A 342 41.02 30.09 -14.74
N ARG A 343 40.11 30.89 -15.31
CA ARG A 343 38.73 30.43 -15.61
C ARG A 343 38.68 29.26 -16.57
N LYS A 344 39.49 29.26 -17.64
CA LYS A 344 39.59 28.10 -18.55
C LYS A 344 40.07 26.84 -17.84
N GLU A 345 40.99 26.97 -16.89
CA GLU A 345 41.46 25.83 -16.09
C GLU A 345 40.40 25.33 -15.09
N GLU A 346 39.63 26.24 -14.49
CA GLU A 346 38.47 25.90 -13.64
C GLU A 346 37.35 25.22 -14.45
N GLU A 347 37.02 25.76 -15.64
CA GLU A 347 36.09 25.17 -16.60
C GLU A 347 36.59 23.79 -17.09
N GLN A 348 37.89 23.65 -17.38
CA GLN A 348 38.48 22.38 -17.82
C GLN A 348 38.49 21.32 -16.69
N ARG A 349 38.75 21.70 -15.44
CA ARG A 349 38.61 20.80 -14.27
C ARG A 349 37.15 20.37 -14.12
N SER A 350 36.21 21.32 -14.16
CA SER A 350 34.76 21.05 -14.09
C SER A 350 34.30 20.10 -15.21
N LEU A 351 34.83 20.25 -16.43
CA LEU A 351 34.55 19.35 -17.56
C LEU A 351 35.12 17.94 -17.36
N LEU A 352 36.28 17.80 -16.69
CA LEU A 352 36.84 16.49 -16.34
C LEU A 352 36.02 15.79 -15.24
N ASP A 353 35.56 16.52 -14.22
CA ASP A 353 34.71 16.01 -13.15
C ASP A 353 33.33 15.58 -13.69
N LEU A 354 32.76 16.37 -14.61
CA LEU A 354 31.56 15.99 -15.35
C LEU A 354 31.81 14.78 -16.27
N GLN A 355 32.96 14.68 -16.94
CA GLN A 355 33.30 13.51 -17.75
C GLN A 355 33.45 12.24 -16.88
N GLY A 356 34.05 12.34 -15.69
CA GLY A 356 34.10 11.26 -14.71
C GLY A 356 32.71 10.83 -14.25
N SER A 357 31.86 11.80 -13.95
CA SER A 357 30.45 11.57 -13.57
C SER A 357 29.67 10.86 -14.69
N VAL A 358 29.84 11.29 -15.94
CA VAL A 358 29.21 10.65 -17.12
C VAL A 358 29.75 9.22 -17.35
N LYS A 359 31.06 8.98 -17.15
CA LYS A 359 31.64 7.62 -17.21
C LYS A 359 31.02 6.71 -16.15
N ASN A 360 30.90 7.18 -14.91
CA ASN A 360 30.31 6.43 -13.80
C ASN A 360 28.82 6.11 -14.04
N LEU A 361 28.05 7.10 -14.51
CA LEU A 361 26.64 6.90 -14.90
C LEU A 361 26.50 5.94 -16.11
N SER A 362 27.43 5.98 -17.07
CA SER A 362 27.43 5.06 -18.21
C SER A 362 27.76 3.63 -17.79
N ALA A 363 28.67 3.43 -16.81
CA ALA A 363 28.96 2.13 -16.24
C ALA A 363 27.73 1.58 -15.48
N ALA A 364 27.13 2.37 -14.58
CA ALA A 364 25.92 1.97 -13.87
C ALA A 364 24.75 1.65 -14.83
N ARG A 365 24.63 2.37 -15.96
CA ARG A 365 23.63 2.06 -17.00
C ARG A 365 23.94 0.74 -17.73
N ALA A 366 25.20 0.40 -17.93
CA ALA A 366 25.60 -0.89 -18.49
C ALA A 366 25.31 -2.04 -17.52
N ASP A 367 25.62 -1.89 -16.23
CA ASP A 367 25.31 -2.87 -15.19
C ASP A 367 23.80 -3.11 -15.05
N LEU A 368 22.99 -2.06 -15.13
CA LEU A 368 21.53 -2.16 -15.14
C LEU A 368 21.00 -2.84 -16.42
N ALA A 369 21.60 -2.55 -17.58
CA ALA A 369 21.22 -3.23 -18.83
C ALA A 369 21.58 -4.72 -18.81
N ALA A 370 22.73 -5.10 -18.23
CA ALA A 370 23.12 -6.49 -18.03
C ALA A 370 22.14 -7.22 -17.11
N LYS A 371 21.81 -6.63 -15.95
CA LYS A 371 20.81 -7.20 -15.02
C LYS A 371 19.41 -7.32 -15.63
N LEU A 372 19.01 -6.36 -16.47
CA LEU A 372 17.74 -6.46 -17.22
C LEU A 372 17.79 -7.61 -18.24
N ALA A 373 18.92 -7.83 -18.92
CA ALA A 373 19.08 -8.97 -19.82
C ALA A 373 19.05 -10.33 -19.08
N GLU A 374 19.67 -10.42 -17.90
CA GLU A 374 19.61 -11.60 -17.01
C GLU A 374 18.19 -11.88 -16.50
N VAL A 375 17.44 -10.83 -16.13
CA VAL A 375 16.02 -10.93 -15.76
C VAL A 375 15.17 -11.34 -16.97
N GLU A 376 15.47 -10.84 -18.17
CA GLU A 376 14.79 -11.28 -19.39
C GLU A 376 15.09 -12.74 -19.77
N SER A 377 16.33 -13.21 -19.63
CA SER A 377 16.67 -14.62 -19.93
C SER A 377 16.04 -15.56 -18.92
N SER A 378 16.18 -15.27 -17.61
CA SER A 378 15.54 -16.08 -16.56
C SER A 378 14.02 -16.06 -16.66
N LYS A 379 13.40 -14.93 -17.02
CA LYS A 379 11.97 -14.89 -17.37
C LYS A 379 11.64 -15.81 -18.55
N LYS A 380 12.39 -15.74 -19.66
CA LYS A 380 12.17 -16.59 -20.85
C LYS A 380 12.33 -18.08 -20.52
N ASP A 381 13.21 -18.43 -19.59
CA ASP A 381 13.40 -19.81 -19.13
C ASP A 381 12.27 -20.27 -18.18
N LEU A 382 11.74 -19.40 -17.33
CA LEU A 382 10.51 -19.66 -16.56
C LEU A 382 9.28 -19.79 -17.48
N GLU A 383 9.18 -19.00 -18.54
CA GLU A 383 8.11 -19.12 -19.55
C GLU A 383 8.18 -20.48 -20.28
N LYS A 384 9.39 -20.99 -20.60
CA LYS A 384 9.58 -22.36 -21.13
C LYS A 384 9.18 -23.44 -20.13
N GLN A 385 9.60 -23.31 -18.86
CA GLN A 385 9.25 -24.27 -17.80
C GLN A 385 7.74 -24.32 -17.57
N LEU A 386 7.06 -23.17 -17.58
CA LEU A 386 5.60 -23.09 -17.50
C LEU A 386 4.92 -23.75 -18.71
N ALA A 387 5.43 -23.54 -19.92
CA ALA A 387 4.90 -24.20 -21.12
C ALA A 387 5.06 -25.73 -21.06
N ALA A 388 6.24 -26.23 -20.66
CA ALA A 388 6.49 -27.66 -20.48
C ALA A 388 5.55 -28.27 -19.42
N ALA A 389 5.41 -27.63 -18.25
CA ALA A 389 4.49 -28.08 -17.20
C ALA A 389 3.02 -28.04 -17.64
N GLN A 390 2.63 -27.12 -18.53
CA GLN A 390 1.31 -27.12 -19.17
C GLN A 390 1.16 -28.29 -20.15
N GLU A 391 2.15 -28.59 -21.00
CA GLU A 391 2.12 -29.76 -21.89
C GLU A 391 2.03 -31.09 -21.12
N GLU A 392 2.76 -31.22 -20.02
CA GLU A 392 2.66 -32.34 -19.07
C GLU A 392 1.25 -32.41 -18.45
N SER A 393 0.71 -31.28 -17.98
CA SER A 393 -0.68 -31.22 -17.47
C SER A 393 -1.70 -31.65 -18.54
N PHE A 394 -1.51 -31.25 -19.79
CA PHE A 394 -2.33 -31.69 -20.91
C PHE A 394 -2.09 -33.15 -21.32
N SER A 395 -0.92 -33.74 -21.10
CA SER A 395 -0.71 -35.19 -21.31
C SER A 395 -1.34 -36.02 -20.21
N PHE A 396 -1.16 -35.66 -18.94
CA PHE A 396 -1.83 -36.32 -17.81
C PHE A 396 -3.36 -36.16 -17.89
N GLY A 397 -3.86 -34.98 -18.27
CA GLY A 397 -5.29 -34.76 -18.51
C GLY A 397 -5.86 -35.64 -19.63
N ARG A 398 -5.12 -35.84 -20.72
CA ARG A 398 -5.49 -36.78 -21.79
C ARG A 398 -5.44 -38.24 -21.33
N GLN A 399 -4.44 -38.63 -20.54
CA GLN A 399 -4.35 -39.99 -19.99
C GLN A 399 -5.53 -40.29 -19.03
N LEU A 400 -5.81 -39.40 -18.08
CA LEU A 400 -6.94 -39.55 -17.16
C LEU A 400 -8.29 -39.62 -17.90
N GLU A 401 -8.43 -38.89 -19.01
CA GLU A 401 -9.64 -38.96 -19.84
C GLU A 401 -9.73 -40.27 -20.65
N LEU A 402 -8.61 -40.83 -21.10
CA LEU A 402 -8.58 -42.18 -21.67
C LEU A 402 -8.92 -43.26 -20.63
N GLU A 403 -8.38 -43.17 -19.41
CA GLU A 403 -8.69 -44.08 -18.29
C GLU A 403 -10.18 -44.00 -17.91
N ARG A 404 -10.76 -42.79 -17.83
CA ARG A 404 -12.21 -42.59 -17.66
C ARG A 404 -13.02 -43.24 -18.78
N GLN A 405 -12.61 -43.10 -20.04
CA GLN A 405 -13.30 -43.72 -21.17
C GLN A 405 -13.18 -45.25 -21.18
N VAL A 406 -12.05 -45.80 -20.70
CA VAL A 406 -11.89 -47.25 -20.46
C VAL A 406 -12.87 -47.70 -19.37
N HIS A 407 -12.86 -47.07 -18.20
CA HIS A 407 -13.78 -47.41 -17.11
C HIS A 407 -15.26 -47.21 -17.49
N GLN A 408 -15.60 -46.22 -18.31
CA GLN A 408 -16.96 -46.03 -18.81
C GLN A 408 -17.37 -47.17 -19.76
N LYS A 409 -16.45 -47.65 -20.61
CA LYS A 409 -16.67 -48.84 -21.47
C LYS A 409 -16.80 -50.10 -20.62
N GLU A 410 -15.92 -50.33 -19.66
CA GLU A 410 -15.98 -51.47 -18.72
C GLU A 410 -17.30 -51.48 -17.94
N LEU A 411 -17.72 -50.34 -17.38
CA LEU A 411 -19.00 -50.20 -16.69
C LEU A 411 -20.19 -50.42 -17.64
N SER A 412 -20.10 -50.02 -18.91
CA SER A 412 -21.14 -50.33 -19.90
C SER A 412 -21.21 -51.83 -20.22
N HIS A 413 -20.06 -52.49 -20.36
CA HIS A 413 -19.95 -53.92 -20.64
C HIS A 413 -20.41 -54.79 -19.46
N LEU A 414 -20.05 -54.41 -18.23
CA LEU A 414 -20.57 -55.06 -17.01
C LEU A 414 -22.09 -54.87 -16.88
N ARG A 415 -22.64 -53.74 -17.35
CA ARG A 415 -24.10 -53.53 -17.42
C ARG A 415 -24.76 -54.40 -18.51
N THR A 416 -24.15 -54.56 -19.70
CA THR A 416 -24.72 -55.46 -20.71
C THR A 416 -24.64 -56.91 -20.25
N ILE A 417 -23.51 -57.37 -19.70
CA ILE A 417 -23.39 -58.72 -19.09
C ILE A 417 -24.42 -58.90 -17.97
N GLN A 418 -24.68 -57.89 -17.12
CA GLN A 418 -25.71 -57.99 -16.09
C GLN A 418 -27.13 -58.06 -16.68
N GLN A 419 -27.41 -57.33 -17.78
CA GLN A 419 -28.70 -57.38 -18.47
C GLN A 419 -28.90 -58.69 -19.24
N GLU A 420 -27.87 -59.19 -19.91
CA GLU A 420 -27.83 -60.50 -20.59
C GLU A 420 -28.00 -61.63 -19.59
N GLY A 421 -27.29 -61.60 -18.46
CA GLY A 421 -27.42 -62.58 -17.38
C GLY A 421 -28.74 -62.49 -16.60
N LYS A 422 -29.42 -61.34 -16.60
CA LYS A 422 -30.82 -61.21 -16.15
C LYS A 422 -31.76 -61.82 -17.19
N ALA A 423 -31.69 -61.37 -18.44
CA ALA A 423 -32.53 -61.86 -19.54
C ALA A 423 -32.37 -63.37 -19.77
N GLN A 424 -31.19 -63.95 -19.52
CA GLN A 424 -31.01 -65.40 -19.56
C GLN A 424 -31.72 -66.08 -18.38
N LYS A 425 -31.53 -65.62 -17.14
CA LYS A 425 -32.31 -66.14 -15.99
C LYS A 425 -33.81 -65.98 -16.19
N ASP A 426 -34.25 -64.89 -16.80
CA ASP A 426 -35.65 -64.66 -17.13
C ASP A 426 -36.14 -65.68 -18.17
N ARG A 427 -35.34 -66.02 -19.21
CA ARG A 427 -35.63 -67.12 -20.14
C ARG A 427 -35.67 -68.47 -19.42
N ASP A 428 -34.65 -68.78 -18.62
CA ASP A 428 -34.52 -70.04 -17.88
C ASP A 428 -35.73 -70.23 -16.93
N LEU A 429 -36.18 -69.15 -16.27
CA LEU A 429 -37.40 -69.13 -15.47
C LEU A 429 -38.67 -69.28 -16.31
N HIS A 430 -38.76 -68.65 -17.49
CA HIS A 430 -39.89 -68.87 -18.40
C HIS A 430 -39.93 -70.31 -18.93
N ASP A 431 -38.79 -70.96 -19.16
CA ASP A 431 -38.73 -72.37 -19.57
C ASP A 431 -39.05 -73.32 -18.42
N MET A 432 -38.57 -73.06 -17.19
CA MET A 432 -39.03 -73.77 -16.00
C MET A 432 -40.54 -73.60 -15.77
N LEU A 433 -41.08 -72.39 -15.96
CA LEU A 433 -42.53 -72.15 -15.88
C LEU A 433 -43.31 -72.86 -17.00
N ARG A 434 -42.76 -72.94 -18.22
CA ARG A 434 -43.34 -73.75 -19.31
C ARG A 434 -43.32 -75.26 -18.99
N LEU A 435 -42.29 -75.75 -18.32
CA LEU A 435 -42.23 -77.14 -17.85
C LEU A 435 -43.26 -77.40 -16.75
N TYR A 436 -43.30 -76.57 -15.70
CA TYR A 436 -44.32 -76.68 -14.65
C TYR A 436 -45.75 -76.49 -15.15
N GLN A 437 -45.96 -75.71 -16.21
CA GLN A 437 -47.27 -75.60 -16.89
C GLN A 437 -47.65 -76.91 -17.57
N ARG A 438 -46.73 -77.56 -18.30
CA ARG A 438 -46.97 -78.88 -18.92
C ARG A 438 -47.21 -79.96 -17.87
N GLU A 439 -46.36 -80.06 -16.86
CA GLU A 439 -46.53 -81.00 -15.74
C GLU A 439 -47.90 -80.80 -15.06
N ARG A 440 -48.33 -79.54 -14.88
CA ARG A 440 -49.67 -79.23 -14.35
C ARG A 440 -50.79 -79.60 -15.33
N GLU A 441 -50.65 -79.34 -16.62
CA GLU A 441 -51.64 -79.70 -17.64
C GLU A 441 -51.80 -81.23 -17.80
N GLU A 442 -50.71 -81.97 -17.66
CA GLU A 442 -50.64 -83.43 -17.59
C GLU A 442 -51.29 -83.95 -16.29
N LEU A 443 -50.98 -83.39 -15.13
CA LEU A 443 -51.65 -83.72 -13.86
C LEU A 443 -53.15 -83.36 -13.89
N GLU A 444 -53.53 -82.25 -14.53
CA GLU A 444 -54.94 -81.89 -14.76
C GLU A 444 -55.61 -82.78 -15.82
N ALA A 445 -54.85 -83.46 -16.69
CA ALA A 445 -55.36 -84.54 -17.54
C ALA A 445 -55.62 -85.79 -16.70
N PHE A 446 -54.64 -86.30 -15.96
CA PHE A 446 -54.82 -87.45 -15.06
C PHE A 446 -55.96 -87.23 -14.06
N VAL A 447 -56.13 -86.02 -13.52
CA VAL A 447 -57.26 -85.67 -12.64
C VAL A 447 -58.60 -85.60 -13.37
N ARG A 448 -58.64 -85.27 -14.67
CA ARG A 448 -59.87 -85.39 -15.49
C ARG A 448 -60.21 -86.84 -15.79
N ASP A 449 -59.20 -87.65 -16.12
CA ASP A 449 -59.37 -89.06 -16.44
C ASP A 449 -59.85 -89.84 -15.21
N LEU A 450 -59.19 -89.68 -14.05
CA LEU A 450 -59.62 -90.22 -12.75
C LEU A 450 -61.02 -89.73 -12.32
N LYS A 451 -61.43 -88.51 -12.71
CA LYS A 451 -62.82 -88.05 -12.50
C LYS A 451 -63.81 -88.75 -13.42
N SER A 452 -63.44 -89.04 -14.67
CA SER A 452 -64.28 -89.80 -15.60
C SER A 452 -64.44 -91.26 -15.13
N GLU A 453 -63.37 -91.87 -14.65
CA GLU A 453 -63.40 -93.19 -14.01
C GLU A 453 -64.27 -93.15 -12.76
N ALA A 454 -64.11 -92.17 -11.86
CA ALA A 454 -64.95 -92.03 -10.67
C ALA A 454 -66.43 -91.76 -10.99
N VAL A 455 -66.75 -91.13 -12.13
CA VAL A 455 -68.12 -91.00 -12.63
C VAL A 455 -68.66 -92.35 -13.11
N ALA A 456 -67.92 -93.08 -13.95
CA ALA A 456 -68.30 -94.42 -14.39
C ALA A 456 -68.46 -95.39 -13.22
N ASP A 457 -67.58 -95.30 -12.22
CA ASP A 457 -67.65 -96.07 -10.98
C ASP A 457 -68.84 -95.64 -10.11
N SER A 458 -69.22 -94.35 -10.12
CA SER A 458 -70.47 -93.88 -9.50
C SER A 458 -71.72 -94.41 -10.22
N GLU A 459 -71.67 -94.58 -11.55
CA GLU A 459 -72.75 -95.14 -12.35
C GLU A 459 -72.87 -96.65 -12.16
N LEU A 460 -71.75 -97.36 -12.08
CA LEU A 460 -71.68 -98.76 -11.67
C LEU A 460 -72.25 -98.94 -10.25
N ARG A 461 -71.85 -98.09 -9.29
CA ARG A 461 -72.43 -98.07 -7.93
C ARG A 461 -73.93 -97.78 -7.95
N ARG A 462 -74.43 -96.84 -8.77
CA ARG A 462 -75.89 -96.60 -8.93
C ARG A 462 -76.59 -97.83 -9.55
N ALA A 463 -75.99 -98.50 -10.52
CA ALA A 463 -76.56 -99.71 -11.14
C ALA A 463 -76.59 -100.90 -10.18
N LEU A 464 -75.55 -101.06 -9.34
CA LEU A 464 -75.51 -102.04 -8.26
C LEU A 464 -76.50 -101.69 -7.14
N GLN A 465 -76.61 -100.41 -6.77
CA GLN A 465 -77.59 -99.92 -5.80
C GLN A 465 -79.03 -100.13 -6.31
N LEU A 466 -79.31 -99.88 -7.59
CA LEU A 466 -80.62 -100.17 -8.20
C LEU A 466 -80.93 -101.68 -8.22
N LYS A 467 -79.92 -102.55 -8.39
CA LYS A 467 -80.09 -104.00 -8.22
C LYS A 467 -80.36 -104.37 -6.76
N LEU A 468 -79.62 -103.79 -5.82
CA LEU A 468 -79.79 -104.01 -4.38
C LEU A 468 -81.15 -103.50 -3.89
N ASP A 469 -81.63 -102.36 -4.39
CA ASP A 469 -82.94 -101.80 -4.05
C ASP A 469 -84.08 -102.57 -4.73
N LYS A 470 -83.87 -103.17 -5.91
CA LYS A 470 -84.81 -104.18 -6.45
C LYS A 470 -84.88 -105.39 -5.53
N MET A 471 -83.74 -105.98 -5.17
CA MET A 471 -83.67 -107.09 -4.20
C MET A 471 -84.30 -106.71 -2.85
N ARG A 472 -84.11 -105.48 -2.36
CA ARG A 472 -84.80 -104.96 -1.18
C ARG A 472 -86.30 -104.91 -1.40
N THR A 473 -86.82 -104.29 -2.47
CA THR A 473 -88.28 -104.30 -2.72
C THR A 473 -88.85 -105.71 -2.94
N GLU A 474 -88.03 -106.71 -3.26
CA GLU A 474 -88.43 -108.12 -3.29
C GLU A 474 -88.41 -108.72 -1.88
N CYS A 475 -87.41 -108.44 -1.04
CA CYS A 475 -87.43 -108.73 0.40
C CYS A 475 -88.58 -108.00 1.12
N ASP A 476 -88.90 -106.77 0.75
CA ASP A 476 -89.98 -105.95 1.31
C ASP A 476 -91.32 -106.52 0.87
N LYS A 477 -91.51 -106.90 -0.40
CA LYS A 477 -92.70 -107.65 -0.87
C LYS A 477 -92.83 -109.01 -0.18
N LEU A 478 -91.73 -109.71 0.07
CA LEU A 478 -91.73 -110.96 0.84
C LEU A 478 -92.03 -110.69 2.33
N THR A 479 -91.64 -109.53 2.87
CA THR A 479 -91.96 -109.07 4.23
C THR A 479 -93.39 -108.53 4.33
N GLU A 480 -93.97 -108.01 3.24
CA GLU A 480 -95.39 -107.66 3.11
C GLU A 480 -96.25 -108.90 2.90
N GLN A 481 -95.78 -109.92 2.17
CA GLN A 481 -96.43 -111.22 2.08
C GLN A 481 -96.34 -111.99 3.40
N LEU A 482 -95.19 -111.92 4.09
CA LEU A 482 -95.03 -112.45 5.44
C LEU A 482 -95.89 -111.67 6.43
N SER A 483 -95.87 -110.33 6.43
CA SER A 483 -96.67 -109.54 7.38
C SER A 483 -98.16 -109.53 7.06
N THR A 484 -98.60 -109.71 5.81
CA THR A 484 -100.01 -109.97 5.49
C THR A 484 -100.41 -111.41 5.83
N SER A 485 -99.51 -112.38 5.69
CA SER A 485 -99.68 -113.74 6.21
C SER A 485 -99.77 -113.75 7.74
N GLU A 486 -98.86 -113.06 8.44
CA GLU A 486 -98.85 -112.84 9.89
C GLU A 486 -100.02 -111.97 10.33
N GLU A 487 -100.51 -111.03 9.53
CA GLU A 487 -101.74 -110.29 9.78
C GLU A 487 -102.96 -111.19 9.65
N ASN A 488 -102.96 -112.12 8.70
CA ASN A 488 -104.07 -113.05 8.48
C ASN A 488 -104.05 -114.18 9.52
N HIS A 489 -102.86 -114.64 9.90
CA HIS A 489 -102.61 -115.41 11.10
C HIS A 489 -102.95 -114.60 12.35
N ALA A 490 -102.75 -113.29 12.39
CA ALA A 490 -103.16 -112.41 13.48
C ALA A 490 -104.66 -112.12 13.44
N LYS A 491 -105.34 -112.18 12.29
CA LYS A 491 -106.82 -112.11 12.17
C LYS A 491 -107.45 -113.43 12.59
N LEU A 492 -106.82 -114.57 12.29
CA LEU A 492 -107.15 -115.89 12.83
C LEU A 492 -106.88 -115.94 14.33
N LEU A 493 -105.70 -115.54 14.80
CA LEU A 493 -105.39 -115.38 16.22
C LEU A 493 -106.30 -114.34 16.86
N ARG A 494 -106.75 -113.26 16.21
CA ARG A 494 -107.74 -112.30 16.75
C ARG A 494 -109.14 -112.92 16.82
N LYS A 495 -109.50 -113.88 15.95
CA LYS A 495 -110.74 -114.69 16.05
C LYS A 495 -110.63 -115.76 17.12
N CYS A 496 -109.53 -116.49 17.20
CA CYS A 496 -109.22 -117.41 18.31
C CYS A 496 -109.06 -116.65 19.63
N HIS A 497 -108.54 -115.43 19.63
CA HIS A 497 -108.54 -114.50 20.76
C HIS A 497 -109.88 -113.79 20.95
N ALA A 498 -110.82 -113.81 20.01
CA ALA A 498 -112.19 -113.34 20.24
C ALA A 498 -112.98 -114.44 20.96
N LEU A 499 -112.84 -115.69 20.52
CA LEU A 499 -113.37 -116.88 21.20
C LEU A 499 -112.71 -117.05 22.58
N LYS A 500 -111.38 -116.93 22.66
CA LYS A 500 -110.65 -116.85 23.94
C LYS A 500 -110.98 -115.57 24.71
N LYS A 501 -111.43 -114.46 24.10
CA LYS A 501 -111.95 -113.29 24.85
C LYS A 501 -113.35 -113.53 25.42
N VAL A 502 -114.20 -114.30 24.74
CA VAL A 502 -115.50 -114.75 25.29
C VAL A 502 -115.28 -115.77 26.41
N LEU A 503 -114.29 -116.66 26.25
CA LEU A 503 -113.87 -117.59 27.31
C LEU A 503 -113.23 -116.83 28.47
N ASP A 504 -112.27 -115.93 28.22
CA ASP A 504 -111.68 -114.98 29.18
C ASP A 504 -112.73 -114.08 29.83
N VAL A 505 -113.89 -113.78 29.22
CA VAL A 505 -114.94 -112.99 29.90
C VAL A 505 -115.66 -113.84 30.94
N LYS A 506 -115.83 -115.15 30.72
CA LYS A 506 -116.34 -116.09 31.74
C LYS A 506 -115.25 -116.47 32.76
N VAL A 507 -114.02 -116.67 32.30
CA VAL A 507 -112.86 -117.02 33.13
C VAL A 507 -112.42 -115.83 33.97
N LYS A 508 -112.36 -114.61 33.44
CA LYS A 508 -112.18 -113.34 34.21
C LYS A 508 -113.47 -112.84 34.86
N LEU A 509 -114.48 -113.69 35.04
CA LEU A 509 -115.41 -113.54 36.16
C LEU A 509 -114.90 -114.36 37.35
N ALA A 510 -114.47 -115.61 37.14
CA ALA A 510 -113.86 -116.46 38.18
C ALA A 510 -112.46 -115.98 38.66
N GLU A 511 -111.52 -115.68 37.77
CA GLU A 511 -110.17 -115.16 38.10
C GLU A 511 -110.23 -113.76 38.71
N ARG A 512 -111.24 -112.95 38.36
CA ARG A 512 -111.49 -111.69 39.07
C ARG A 512 -112.01 -111.96 40.48
N GLU A 513 -112.87 -112.95 40.68
CA GLU A 513 -113.27 -113.36 42.04
C GLU A 513 -112.11 -113.89 42.88
N GLU A 514 -111.06 -114.47 42.27
CA GLU A 514 -109.93 -115.04 43.01
C GLU A 514 -108.70 -114.10 43.10
N GLU A 515 -108.02 -113.83 41.99
CA GLU A 515 -106.68 -113.22 42.03
C GLU A 515 -106.68 -111.68 42.04
N ARG A 516 -107.86 -111.06 42.20
CA ARG A 516 -107.99 -109.76 42.89
C ARG A 516 -107.25 -109.78 44.25
N ARG A 517 -107.13 -110.94 44.91
CA ARG A 517 -106.41 -111.11 46.18
C ARG A 517 -104.90 -111.30 46.03
N GLN A 518 -104.40 -111.72 44.87
CA GLN A 518 -103.01 -112.20 44.71
C GLN A 518 -102.15 -111.32 43.79
N SER A 519 -102.72 -110.82 42.69
CA SER A 519 -102.02 -109.92 41.75
C SER A 519 -101.67 -108.58 42.39
N ALA A 520 -102.52 -108.08 43.29
CA ALA A 520 -102.23 -106.92 44.13
C ALA A 520 -101.04 -107.19 45.07
N GLY A 521 -101.00 -108.35 45.75
CA GLY A 521 -99.94 -108.67 46.72
C GLY A 521 -98.54 -108.73 46.09
N HIS A 522 -98.38 -109.45 44.97
CA HIS A 522 -97.07 -109.64 44.35
C HIS A 522 -96.57 -108.42 43.58
N SER A 523 -97.47 -107.69 42.90
CA SER A 523 -97.08 -106.41 42.27
C SER A 523 -96.79 -105.34 43.31
N MET A 524 -97.50 -105.30 44.44
CA MET A 524 -97.12 -104.46 45.58
C MET A 524 -95.78 -104.88 46.18
N ALA A 525 -95.42 -106.17 46.19
CA ALA A 525 -94.11 -106.62 46.66
C ALA A 525 -92.96 -106.16 45.75
N GLU A 526 -92.99 -106.46 44.44
CA GLU A 526 -91.95 -105.99 43.51
C GLU A 526 -91.92 -104.46 43.36
N LEU A 527 -93.08 -103.80 43.38
CA LEU A 527 -93.12 -102.34 43.38
C LEU A 527 -92.67 -101.77 44.72
N HIS A 528 -92.90 -102.41 45.87
CA HIS A 528 -92.26 -101.99 47.12
C HIS A 528 -90.75 -102.21 47.07
N GLU A 529 -90.24 -103.30 46.53
CA GLU A 529 -88.78 -103.52 46.41
C GLU A 529 -88.14 -102.50 45.46
N ARG A 530 -88.73 -102.23 44.29
CA ARG A 530 -88.28 -101.15 43.40
C ARG A 530 -88.52 -99.74 43.93
N VAL A 531 -89.59 -99.49 44.70
CA VAL A 531 -89.84 -98.18 45.32
C VAL A 531 -88.93 -97.98 46.53
N THR A 532 -88.56 -99.00 47.29
CA THR A 532 -87.51 -98.88 48.33
C THR A 532 -86.13 -98.72 47.71
N GLY A 533 -85.82 -99.40 46.60
CA GLY A 533 -84.62 -99.15 45.79
C GLY A 533 -84.57 -97.69 45.31
N LEU A 534 -85.59 -97.24 44.59
CA LEU A 534 -85.70 -95.85 44.12
C LEU A 534 -85.82 -94.83 45.28
N GLN A 535 -86.38 -95.18 46.43
CA GLN A 535 -86.40 -94.31 47.63
C GLN A 535 -85.03 -94.22 48.29
N THR A 536 -84.24 -95.29 48.31
CA THR A 536 -82.86 -95.26 48.84
C THR A 536 -81.89 -94.58 47.86
N GLU A 537 -82.09 -94.74 46.55
CA GLU A 537 -81.42 -93.92 45.53
C GLU A 537 -81.85 -92.45 45.61
N GLN A 538 -83.16 -92.16 45.79
CA GLN A 538 -83.66 -90.81 45.99
C GLN A 538 -83.10 -90.20 47.30
N GLU A 539 -83.20 -90.88 48.44
CA GLU A 539 -82.61 -90.44 49.71
C GLU A 539 -81.11 -90.18 49.56
N SER A 540 -80.37 -91.03 48.83
CA SER A 540 -78.95 -90.84 48.51
C SER A 540 -78.70 -89.60 47.64
N ILE A 541 -79.46 -89.39 46.57
CA ILE A 541 -79.34 -88.21 45.69
C ILE A 541 -79.73 -86.92 46.43
N LEU A 542 -80.81 -86.94 47.22
CA LEU A 542 -81.21 -85.81 48.06
C LEU A 542 -80.16 -85.52 49.16
N HIS A 543 -79.51 -86.55 49.70
CA HIS A 543 -78.40 -86.36 50.65
C HIS A 543 -77.15 -85.76 49.98
N ALA A 544 -76.78 -86.23 48.78
CA ALA A 544 -75.68 -85.70 47.99
C ALA A 544 -75.91 -84.25 47.51
N VAL A 545 -77.12 -83.94 47.05
CA VAL A 545 -77.52 -82.57 46.68
C VAL A 545 -77.57 -81.66 47.92
N GLY A 546 -78.11 -82.16 49.05
CA GLY A 546 -78.14 -81.43 50.32
C GLY A 546 -76.74 -81.06 50.80
N THR A 547 -75.82 -82.02 50.86
CA THR A 547 -74.43 -81.79 51.30
C THR A 547 -73.65 -80.83 50.37
N GLN A 548 -73.89 -80.84 49.06
CA GLN A 548 -73.32 -79.82 48.15
C GLN A 548 -73.90 -78.42 48.40
N ILE A 549 -75.21 -78.30 48.65
CA ILE A 549 -75.87 -77.03 48.95
C ILE A 549 -75.42 -76.48 50.32
N ASP A 550 -75.27 -77.34 51.32
CA ASP A 550 -74.71 -76.98 52.63
C ASP A 550 -73.24 -76.54 52.52
N SER A 551 -72.44 -77.19 51.66
CA SER A 551 -71.06 -76.77 51.35
C SER A 551 -71.01 -75.39 50.70
N ALA A 552 -71.92 -75.10 49.76
CA ALA A 552 -72.05 -73.78 49.14
C ALA A 552 -72.49 -72.70 50.15
N CYS A 553 -73.39 -73.04 51.06
CA CYS A 553 -73.80 -72.18 52.17
C CYS A 553 -72.61 -71.83 53.07
N GLN A 554 -71.84 -72.83 53.50
CA GLN A 554 -70.63 -72.65 54.34
C GLN A 554 -69.54 -71.82 53.63
N PHE A 555 -69.36 -71.99 52.32
CA PHE A 555 -68.39 -71.19 51.56
C PHE A 555 -68.75 -69.70 51.54
N LEU A 556 -70.04 -69.38 51.42
CA LEU A 556 -70.53 -68.01 51.31
C LEU A 556 -70.82 -67.34 52.67
N SER A 557 -71.07 -68.11 53.74
CA SER A 557 -71.43 -67.59 55.07
C SER A 557 -70.26 -67.05 55.91
N LYS A 558 -69.03 -67.02 55.38
CA LYS A 558 -67.80 -66.64 56.10
C LYS A 558 -67.81 -65.28 56.80
N ASP A 559 -68.66 -64.34 56.38
CA ASP A 559 -68.81 -63.02 57.00
C ASP A 559 -70.08 -62.88 57.88
N SER A 560 -70.92 -63.93 57.98
CA SER A 560 -72.28 -63.82 58.56
C SER A 560 -72.84 -65.13 59.13
N ALA A 561 -72.03 -65.94 59.80
CA ALA A 561 -72.39 -67.29 60.29
C ALA A 561 -73.73 -67.36 61.05
N ALA A 562 -74.00 -66.40 61.94
CA ALA A 562 -75.17 -66.37 62.83
C ALA A 562 -76.55 -66.27 62.13
N LYS A 563 -76.61 -66.12 60.80
CA LYS A 563 -77.86 -66.19 60.02
C LYS A 563 -78.14 -67.55 59.39
N LEU A 564 -77.11 -68.41 59.26
CA LEU A 564 -77.26 -69.70 58.60
C LEU A 564 -77.81 -70.78 59.55
N GLU A 565 -77.39 -70.75 60.82
CA GLU A 565 -77.81 -71.70 61.86
C GLU A 565 -79.34 -71.73 62.08
N ALA A 566 -80.04 -70.64 61.77
CA ALA A 566 -81.50 -70.54 61.87
C ALA A 566 -82.27 -71.27 60.74
N ILE A 567 -81.58 -71.75 59.69
CA ILE A 567 -82.18 -72.43 58.53
C ILE A 567 -81.84 -73.93 58.52
N THR A 568 -80.69 -74.33 59.09
CA THR A 568 -80.29 -75.73 59.28
C THR A 568 -81.02 -76.39 60.45
N LEU A 569 -81.72 -77.50 60.20
CA LEU A 569 -82.36 -78.30 61.25
C LEU A 569 -81.59 -79.59 61.59
N THR A 570 -81.87 -80.14 62.77
CA THR A 570 -81.14 -81.25 63.39
C THR A 570 -81.18 -82.53 62.55
N PRO A 571 -80.07 -83.29 62.42
CA PRO A 571 -80.04 -84.51 61.60
C PRO A 571 -81.06 -85.57 62.08
N GLY A 572 -81.92 -86.03 61.16
CA GLY A 572 -82.90 -87.10 61.43
C GLY A 572 -84.19 -87.01 60.60
N LEU A 573 -84.55 -85.84 60.09
CA LEU A 573 -85.83 -85.59 59.38
C LEU A 573 -85.74 -85.65 57.84
N GLN A 574 -84.73 -86.34 57.28
CA GLN A 574 -84.51 -86.45 55.83
C GLN A 574 -85.58 -87.25 55.05
N LYS A 575 -86.48 -87.97 55.75
CA LYS A 575 -87.49 -88.86 55.14
C LYS A 575 -88.76 -88.17 54.63
N ASP A 576 -89.02 -86.93 55.04
CA ASP A 576 -90.12 -86.14 54.48
C ASP A 576 -89.60 -85.34 53.28
N SER A 577 -89.92 -85.81 52.07
CA SER A 577 -89.49 -85.18 50.83
C SER A 577 -89.98 -83.74 50.69
N HIS A 578 -91.17 -83.40 51.19
CA HIS A 578 -91.69 -82.03 51.13
C HIS A 578 -90.98 -81.11 52.12
N ARG A 579 -90.60 -81.64 53.29
CA ARG A 579 -89.86 -80.89 54.33
C ARG A 579 -88.39 -80.70 53.98
N TRP A 580 -87.73 -81.71 53.41
CA TRP A 580 -86.40 -81.56 52.79
C TRP A 580 -86.43 -80.56 51.64
N LEU A 581 -87.44 -80.65 50.74
CA LEU A 581 -87.60 -79.68 49.65
C LEU A 581 -87.84 -78.27 50.19
N ALA A 582 -88.57 -78.10 51.29
CA ALA A 582 -88.77 -76.79 51.92
C ALA A 582 -87.49 -76.23 52.56
N GLU A 583 -86.70 -77.05 53.27
CA GLU A 583 -85.41 -76.64 53.85
C GLU A 583 -84.40 -76.30 52.75
N VAL A 584 -84.24 -77.16 51.75
CA VAL A 584 -83.30 -76.94 50.64
C VAL A 584 -83.74 -75.79 49.74
N LYS A 585 -85.04 -75.62 49.50
CA LYS A 585 -85.57 -74.40 48.86
C LYS A 585 -85.25 -73.16 49.69
N SER A 586 -85.35 -73.21 51.02
CA SER A 586 -85.03 -72.08 51.89
C SER A 586 -83.52 -71.77 51.90
N LYS A 587 -82.66 -72.78 51.92
CA LYS A 587 -81.20 -72.64 51.76
C LYS A 587 -80.83 -72.09 50.38
N LEU A 588 -81.47 -72.55 49.31
CA LEU A 588 -81.27 -72.04 47.95
C LEU A 588 -81.82 -70.61 47.77
N GLN A 589 -82.95 -70.27 48.39
CA GLN A 589 -83.45 -68.89 48.42
C GLN A 589 -82.48 -67.99 49.18
N TRP A 590 -82.03 -68.40 50.38
CA TRP A 590 -81.01 -67.68 51.14
C TRP A 590 -79.70 -67.51 50.35
N LEU A 591 -79.20 -68.57 49.69
CA LEU A 591 -78.04 -68.49 48.80
C LEU A 591 -78.26 -67.47 47.68
N CYS A 592 -79.40 -67.54 46.99
CA CYS A 592 -79.75 -66.58 45.95
C CYS A 592 -79.93 -65.16 46.51
N GLU A 593 -80.29 -64.99 47.79
CA GLU A 593 -80.51 -63.70 48.43
C GLU A 593 -79.21 -63.09 48.95
N GLU A 594 -78.33 -63.86 49.59
CA GLU A 594 -77.01 -63.39 50.01
C GLU A 594 -76.05 -63.23 48.81
N VAL A 595 -76.22 -64.00 47.72
CA VAL A 595 -75.54 -63.72 46.43
C VAL A 595 -76.11 -62.45 45.80
N ARG A 596 -77.44 -62.30 45.66
CA ARG A 596 -78.05 -61.06 45.12
C ARG A 596 -77.73 -59.84 45.98
N GLU A 597 -77.55 -60.01 47.30
CA GLU A 597 -77.25 -58.92 48.22
C GLU A 597 -75.74 -58.64 48.32
N ARG A 598 -74.84 -59.63 48.19
CA ARG A 598 -73.42 -59.32 47.90
C ARG A 598 -73.28 -58.63 46.55
N GLU A 599 -74.01 -59.06 45.52
CA GLU A 599 -74.04 -58.39 44.21
C GLU A 599 -74.70 -57.00 44.30
N SER A 600 -75.71 -56.79 45.15
CA SER A 600 -76.32 -55.47 45.35
C SER A 600 -75.43 -54.53 46.19
N ARG A 601 -74.68 -55.05 47.17
CA ARG A 601 -73.64 -54.35 47.92
C ARG A 601 -72.48 -53.99 46.98
N GLU A 602 -72.04 -54.91 46.12
CA GLU A 602 -71.03 -54.64 45.10
C GLU A 602 -71.53 -53.64 44.06
N ARG A 603 -72.76 -53.77 43.53
CA ARG A 603 -73.38 -52.78 42.65
C ARG A 603 -73.59 -51.42 43.35
N ARG A 604 -73.66 -51.37 44.69
CA ARG A 604 -73.67 -50.11 45.48
C ARG A 604 -72.26 -49.56 45.63
N LEU A 605 -71.25 -50.37 45.95
CA LEU A 605 -69.84 -49.98 46.02
C LEU A 605 -69.28 -49.55 44.67
N ARG A 606 -69.64 -50.22 43.57
CA ARG A 606 -69.33 -49.78 42.20
C ARG A 606 -70.00 -48.44 41.89
N ARG A 607 -71.22 -48.18 42.39
CA ARG A 607 -71.91 -46.89 42.25
C ARG A 607 -71.28 -45.79 43.11
N THR A 608 -70.90 -46.03 44.36
CA THR A 608 -70.20 -45.02 45.17
C THR A 608 -68.78 -44.78 44.66
N LEU A 609 -68.06 -45.81 44.20
CA LEU A 609 -66.77 -45.66 43.51
C LEU A 609 -66.92 -44.85 42.22
N GLN A 610 -67.98 -45.08 41.43
CA GLN A 610 -68.26 -44.32 40.23
C GLN A 610 -68.64 -42.87 40.55
N GLN A 611 -69.49 -42.64 41.56
CA GLN A 611 -69.80 -41.30 42.05
C GLN A 611 -68.57 -40.59 42.60
N HIS A 612 -67.66 -41.26 43.30
CA HIS A 612 -66.38 -40.68 43.72
C HIS A 612 -65.43 -40.43 42.54
N LYS A 613 -65.43 -41.26 41.49
CA LYS A 613 -64.72 -40.97 40.23
C LYS A 613 -65.31 -39.77 39.49
N GLU A 614 -66.63 -39.61 39.51
CA GLU A 614 -67.34 -38.49 38.89
C GLU A 614 -67.18 -37.20 39.70
N GLN A 615 -67.21 -37.28 41.03
CA GLN A 615 -66.83 -36.19 41.95
C GLN A 615 -65.37 -35.79 41.77
N MET A 616 -64.45 -36.76 41.68
CA MET A 616 -63.04 -36.46 41.42
C MET A 616 -62.83 -35.91 40.02
N LYS A 617 -63.58 -36.36 39.01
CA LYS A 617 -63.55 -35.78 37.66
C LYS A 617 -64.12 -34.36 37.64
N ALA A 618 -65.19 -34.09 38.39
CA ALA A 618 -65.75 -32.74 38.54
C ALA A 618 -64.83 -31.82 39.36
N LEU A 619 -64.13 -32.34 40.37
CA LEU A 619 -63.12 -31.61 41.13
C LEU A 619 -61.86 -31.35 40.30
N MET A 620 -61.41 -32.30 39.48
CA MET A 620 -60.36 -32.07 38.48
C MET A 620 -60.84 -31.01 37.48
N GLN A 621 -62.02 -31.15 36.86
CA GLN A 621 -62.54 -30.15 35.91
C GLN A 621 -62.74 -28.76 36.56
N SER A 622 -63.13 -28.69 37.84
CA SER A 622 -63.14 -27.44 38.62
C SER A 622 -61.73 -26.90 38.74
N LYS A 623 -60.77 -27.70 39.21
CA LYS A 623 -59.37 -27.29 39.41
C LYS A 623 -58.64 -26.98 38.10
N ASP A 624 -58.98 -27.65 37.01
CA ASP A 624 -58.50 -27.39 35.65
C ASP A 624 -59.10 -26.07 35.13
N SER A 625 -60.38 -25.78 35.42
CA SER A 625 -61.00 -24.49 35.09
C SER A 625 -60.50 -23.34 35.97
N GLU A 626 -60.17 -23.61 37.24
CA GLU A 626 -59.52 -22.67 38.15
C GLU A 626 -58.10 -22.40 37.68
N LEU A 627 -57.31 -23.44 37.38
CA LEU A 627 -55.96 -23.34 36.82
C LEU A 627 -55.98 -22.65 35.46
N GLN A 628 -56.95 -22.93 34.59
CA GLN A 628 -57.11 -22.22 33.33
C GLN A 628 -57.47 -20.75 33.59
N SER A 629 -58.38 -20.42 34.51
CA SER A 629 -58.69 -19.03 34.87
C SER A 629 -57.50 -18.30 35.49
N LEU A 630 -56.63 -19.03 36.22
CA LEU A 630 -55.38 -18.51 36.77
C LEU A 630 -54.32 -18.36 35.69
N LEU A 631 -54.25 -19.24 34.69
CA LEU A 631 -53.38 -19.12 33.52
C LEU A 631 -53.85 -18.01 32.57
N ASP A 632 -55.15 -17.81 32.40
CA ASP A 632 -55.75 -16.71 31.65
C ASP A 632 -55.52 -15.38 32.38
N ARG A 633 -55.61 -15.36 33.72
CA ARG A 633 -55.28 -14.21 34.56
C ARG A 633 -53.77 -13.94 34.62
N ILE A 634 -52.93 -14.97 34.65
CA ILE A 634 -51.47 -14.85 34.56
C ILE A 634 -51.10 -14.35 33.16
N THR A 635 -51.67 -14.88 32.08
CA THR A 635 -51.38 -14.39 30.71
C THR A 635 -51.98 -13.02 30.44
N LEU A 636 -53.07 -12.62 31.12
CA LEU A 636 -53.55 -11.23 31.13
C LEU A 636 -52.60 -10.32 31.92
N GLN A 637 -52.09 -10.76 33.08
CA GLN A 637 -51.05 -10.04 33.82
C GLN A 637 -49.72 -9.99 33.04
N ASP A 638 -49.41 -11.02 32.27
CA ASP A 638 -48.18 -11.14 31.48
C ASP A 638 -48.31 -10.34 30.17
N ARG A 639 -49.52 -10.20 29.61
CA ARG A 639 -49.86 -9.16 28.62
C ARG A 639 -49.71 -7.77 29.22
N LEU A 640 -50.40 -7.46 30.32
CA LEU A 640 -50.26 -6.18 31.02
C LEU A 640 -48.81 -5.87 31.42
N LEU A 641 -47.98 -6.87 31.77
CA LEU A 641 -46.56 -6.70 32.02
C LEU A 641 -45.75 -6.52 30.72
N LYS A 642 -46.11 -7.17 29.61
CA LYS A 642 -45.52 -6.92 28.28
C LYS A 642 -45.93 -5.56 27.72
N ASP A 643 -47.13 -5.10 28.04
CA ASP A 643 -47.70 -3.81 27.68
C ASP A 643 -47.04 -2.72 28.53
N ILE A 644 -47.01 -2.82 29.85
CA ILE A 644 -46.22 -1.95 30.75
C ILE A 644 -44.73 -2.02 30.43
N GLN A 645 -44.18 -3.14 29.93
CA GLN A 645 -42.82 -3.18 29.41
C GLN A 645 -42.67 -2.56 28.02
N SER A 646 -43.70 -2.55 27.18
CA SER A 646 -43.71 -1.90 25.87
C SER A 646 -43.92 -0.39 25.99
N GLU A 647 -44.72 0.04 26.97
CA GLU A 647 -44.83 1.41 27.45
C GLU A 647 -43.56 1.82 28.18
N LYS A 648 -42.96 1.00 29.04
CA LYS A 648 -41.67 1.33 29.68
C LYS A 648 -40.53 1.37 28.66
N ARG A 649 -40.48 0.46 27.67
CA ARG A 649 -39.57 0.58 26.52
C ARG A 649 -39.91 1.85 25.74
N GLY A 650 -41.18 2.08 25.42
CA GLY A 650 -41.66 3.26 24.71
C GLY A 650 -41.46 4.59 25.46
N LEU A 651 -41.37 4.59 26.78
CA LEU A 651 -41.09 5.75 27.64
C LEU A 651 -39.60 5.88 27.94
N LEU A 652 -38.82 4.80 27.85
CA LEU A 652 -37.36 4.84 27.77
C LEU A 652 -36.85 5.11 26.36
N GLU A 653 -37.70 4.98 25.34
CA GLU A 653 -37.37 5.18 23.92
C GLU A 653 -37.96 6.49 23.40
N MET A 654 -39.11 6.96 23.91
CA MET A 654 -39.46 8.37 23.96
C MET A 654 -38.64 9.10 25.03
N GLY A 655 -38.10 8.39 26.02
CA GLY A 655 -37.13 8.93 26.99
C GLY A 655 -35.78 9.14 26.32
N ARG A 656 -35.26 8.13 25.59
CA ARG A 656 -34.11 8.28 24.71
C ARG A 656 -34.38 9.27 23.60
N LYS A 657 -35.49 9.20 22.85
CA LYS A 657 -35.83 10.24 21.86
C LYS A 657 -35.95 11.61 22.51
N LYS A 658 -36.42 11.77 23.75
CA LYS A 658 -36.39 13.07 24.45
C LYS A 658 -35.02 13.43 25.03
N GLU A 659 -34.15 12.48 25.36
CA GLU A 659 -32.73 12.69 25.69
C GLU A 659 -31.87 12.92 24.44
N ASP A 660 -32.30 12.45 23.28
CA ASP A 660 -31.65 12.52 21.99
C ASP A 660 -32.22 13.70 21.19
N GLU A 661 -33.43 14.15 21.48
CA GLU A 661 -33.92 15.51 21.28
C GLU A 661 -33.28 16.43 22.31
N MET A 662 -33.04 16.04 23.57
CA MET A 662 -32.23 16.86 24.50
C MET A 662 -30.76 16.89 24.09
N ARG A 663 -30.21 15.83 23.49
CA ARG A 663 -28.84 15.80 22.96
C ARG A 663 -28.78 16.42 21.59
N ASN A 664 -29.80 16.35 20.74
CA ASN A 664 -29.86 17.08 19.47
C ASN A 664 -30.36 18.51 19.64
N LEU A 665 -30.94 18.89 20.78
CA LEU A 665 -31.18 20.27 21.20
C LEU A 665 -30.09 20.77 22.16
N GLN A 666 -29.28 19.93 22.81
CA GLN A 666 -28.01 20.36 23.43
C GLN A 666 -26.86 20.34 22.43
N VAL A 667 -26.95 19.60 21.34
CA VAL A 667 -26.06 19.69 20.17
C VAL A 667 -26.60 20.76 19.25
N SER A 668 -27.91 20.89 18.96
CA SER A 668 -28.39 22.11 18.28
C SER A 668 -28.30 23.36 19.15
N VAL A 669 -28.35 23.32 20.49
CA VAL A 669 -28.02 24.50 21.33
C VAL A 669 -26.52 24.56 21.64
N LYS A 670 -25.68 23.54 21.43
CA LYS A 670 -24.22 23.73 21.40
C LYS A 670 -23.69 24.17 20.04
N GLU A 671 -24.34 23.79 18.94
CA GLU A 671 -24.03 24.17 17.56
C GLU A 671 -24.74 25.46 17.18
N PHE A 672 -25.90 25.77 17.77
CA PHE A 672 -26.47 27.12 17.75
C PHE A 672 -25.91 27.97 18.89
N SER A 673 -25.33 27.45 19.99
CA SER A 673 -24.52 28.32 20.89
C SER A 673 -23.08 28.46 20.41
N THR A 674 -22.49 27.55 19.64
CA THR A 674 -21.21 27.82 18.96
C THR A 674 -21.42 28.57 17.66
N ARG A 675 -22.46 28.31 16.85
CA ARG A 675 -22.81 29.23 15.75
C ARG A 675 -23.24 30.58 16.28
N LEU A 676 -24.15 30.70 17.25
CA LEU A 676 -24.48 32.02 17.80
C LEU A 676 -23.29 32.65 18.57
N ALA A 677 -22.36 31.90 19.17
CA ALA A 677 -21.13 32.49 19.73
C ALA A 677 -20.02 32.75 18.70
N LEU A 678 -20.09 32.21 17.48
CA LEU A 678 -19.22 32.58 16.36
C LEU A 678 -19.84 33.77 15.61
N ASP A 679 -21.14 33.71 15.32
CA ASP A 679 -21.94 34.78 14.73
C ASP A 679 -22.06 36.00 15.67
N HIS A 680 -22.05 35.86 17.01
CA HIS A 680 -21.90 36.96 17.98
C HIS A 680 -20.43 37.29 18.31
N LEU A 681 -19.44 36.58 17.75
CA LEU A 681 -18.08 37.11 17.63
C LEU A 681 -17.92 37.92 16.33
N GLU A 682 -18.71 37.62 15.30
CA GLU A 682 -18.75 38.40 14.04
C GLU A 682 -19.83 39.52 14.03
N SER A 683 -20.71 39.63 15.04
CA SER A 683 -21.70 40.71 15.10
C SER A 683 -22.02 41.29 16.50
N VAL A 684 -21.59 42.55 16.66
CA VAL A 684 -22.07 43.59 17.60
C VAL A 684 -21.56 43.49 19.08
N PRO A 685 -21.20 44.62 19.75
CA PRO A 685 -20.21 44.63 20.83
C PRO A 685 -20.75 45.06 22.20
N GLU A 686 -19.84 45.48 23.10
CA GLU A 686 -20.03 45.85 24.52
C GLU A 686 -20.24 44.65 25.49
N LYS A 687 -19.44 44.41 26.54
CA LYS A 687 -18.32 45.18 27.14
C LYS A 687 -17.20 44.28 27.66
N LEU A 688 -15.97 44.49 27.19
CA LEU A 688 -14.75 44.21 27.95
C LEU A 688 -13.73 45.33 27.73
N SER A 689 -13.96 46.48 28.37
CA SER A 689 -13.00 47.59 28.53
C SER A 689 -11.86 47.23 29.50
N LEU A 690 -11.29 46.03 29.29
CA LEU A 690 -10.21 45.41 30.05
C LEU A 690 -9.23 44.69 29.12
N LEU A 691 -9.36 44.83 27.79
CA LEU A 691 -8.42 44.30 26.79
C LEU A 691 -7.51 45.36 26.15
N GLU A 692 -7.76 46.65 26.37
CA GLU A 692 -6.84 47.73 25.92
C GLU A 692 -5.57 47.73 26.77
N ASN A 693 -5.67 47.49 28.08
CA ASN A 693 -4.50 47.30 28.96
C ASN A 693 -3.63 46.09 28.56
N PHE A 694 -4.18 45.13 27.80
CA PHE A 694 -3.42 44.03 27.21
C PHE A 694 -2.81 44.38 25.85
N LYS A 695 -3.34 45.37 25.12
CA LYS A 695 -2.64 45.99 23.97
C LYS A 695 -1.43 46.80 24.42
N ASP A 696 -1.53 47.58 25.50
CA ASP A 696 -0.37 48.29 26.05
C ASP A 696 0.71 47.32 26.55
N LEU A 697 0.31 46.16 27.10
CA LEU A 697 1.24 45.08 27.44
C LEU A 697 1.80 44.35 26.20
N GLU A 698 1.01 44.10 25.17
CA GLU A 698 1.52 43.56 23.90
C GLU A 698 2.46 44.54 23.18
N GLU A 699 2.18 45.85 23.18
CA GLU A 699 3.05 46.84 22.57
C GLU A 699 4.30 47.08 23.43
N SER A 700 4.18 47.07 24.77
CA SER A 700 5.34 47.04 25.67
C SER A 700 6.19 45.79 25.47
N GLN A 701 5.58 44.63 25.23
CA GLN A 701 6.30 43.38 24.96
C GLN A 701 6.87 43.32 23.55
N LYS A 702 6.17 43.78 22.51
CA LYS A 702 6.69 43.95 21.15
C LYS A 702 7.80 45.00 21.09
N GLN A 703 7.72 46.08 21.88
CA GLN A 703 8.82 47.02 22.07
C GLN A 703 10.00 46.39 22.83
N ARG A 704 9.74 45.57 23.86
CA ARG A 704 10.77 44.80 24.57
C ARG A 704 11.47 43.82 23.64
N GLU A 705 10.73 43.08 22.82
CA GLU A 705 11.24 42.18 21.78
C GLU A 705 12.01 42.96 20.70
N MET A 706 11.56 44.17 20.31
CA MET A 706 12.33 45.01 19.38
C MET A 706 13.61 45.57 20.02
N VAL A 707 13.59 45.87 21.32
CA VAL A 707 14.77 46.26 22.11
C VAL A 707 15.71 45.07 22.30
N GLU A 708 15.20 43.87 22.57
CA GLU A 708 15.99 42.64 22.67
C GLU A 708 16.57 42.22 21.31
N GLN A 709 15.85 42.41 20.19
CA GLN A 709 16.41 42.25 18.84
C GLN A 709 17.47 43.30 18.51
N ARG A 710 17.32 44.55 19.00
CA ARG A 710 18.36 45.58 18.89
C ARG A 710 19.55 45.25 19.78
N TYR A 711 19.35 44.76 21.01
CA TYR A 711 20.42 44.32 21.90
C TYR A 711 21.09 43.04 21.41
N ALA A 712 20.37 42.13 20.74
CA ALA A 712 20.94 40.97 20.07
C ALA A 712 21.84 41.42 18.91
N LYS A 713 21.36 42.33 18.05
CA LYS A 713 22.18 42.92 16.97
C LYS A 713 23.35 43.74 17.51
N TYR A 714 23.21 44.48 18.61
CA TYR A 714 24.33 45.15 19.27
C TYR A 714 25.30 44.16 19.92
N LYS A 715 24.83 43.05 20.49
CA LYS A 715 25.67 41.97 21.05
C LYS A 715 26.38 41.19 19.96
N GLU A 716 25.76 41.04 18.79
CA GLU A 716 26.33 40.46 17.59
C GLU A 716 27.40 41.38 17.00
N ILE A 717 27.11 42.67 16.79
CA ILE A 717 28.06 43.69 16.34
C ILE A 717 29.21 43.90 17.34
N VAL A 718 28.94 43.92 18.65
CA VAL A 718 29.98 43.98 19.68
C VAL A 718 30.77 42.67 19.73
N GLY A 719 30.14 41.52 19.46
CA GLY A 719 30.81 40.23 19.29
C GLY A 719 31.68 40.16 18.03
N ASP A 720 31.26 40.78 16.93
CA ASP A 720 32.05 40.97 15.70
C ASP A 720 33.22 41.91 15.96
N LEU A 721 33.00 43.04 16.63
CA LEU A 721 34.05 43.98 17.00
C LEU A 721 35.00 43.40 18.06
N GLN A 722 34.53 42.55 18.98
CA GLN A 722 35.39 41.82 19.91
C GLN A 722 36.17 40.71 19.21
N ARG A 723 35.57 39.99 18.23
CA ARG A 723 36.31 39.06 17.37
C ARG A 723 37.35 39.78 16.52
N GLN A 724 37.00 40.89 15.87
CA GLN A 724 37.95 41.73 15.12
C GLN A 724 39.02 42.35 16.02
N LEU A 725 38.71 42.72 17.27
CA LEU A 725 39.68 43.20 18.25
C LEU A 725 40.59 42.08 18.77
N GLU A 726 40.07 40.86 18.98
CA GLU A 726 40.89 39.70 19.32
C GLU A 726 41.73 39.21 18.15
N GLU A 727 41.23 39.27 16.93
CA GLU A 727 41.96 38.91 15.71
C GLU A 727 42.96 40.00 15.34
N SER A 728 42.66 41.27 15.64
CA SER A 728 43.65 42.37 15.64
C SER A 728 44.70 42.16 16.73
N LYS A 729 44.34 41.74 17.95
CA LYS A 729 45.29 41.41 19.02
C LYS A 729 46.15 40.20 18.67
N ARG A 730 45.58 39.16 18.04
CA ARG A 730 46.32 38.00 17.50
C ARG A 730 47.28 38.45 16.41
N ARG A 731 46.82 39.20 15.39
CA ARG A 731 47.69 39.78 14.35
C ARG A 731 48.76 40.73 14.89
N ILE A 732 48.49 41.47 15.96
CA ILE A 732 49.48 42.33 16.64
C ILE A 732 50.44 41.52 17.51
N GLN A 733 50.02 40.37 18.05
CA GLN A 733 50.88 39.43 18.78
C GLN A 733 51.76 38.64 17.80
N GLU A 734 51.17 38.06 16.76
CA GLU A 734 51.84 37.49 15.59
C GLU A 734 52.87 38.48 15.01
N TYR A 735 52.51 39.75 14.79
CA TYR A 735 53.45 40.79 14.33
C TYR A 735 54.47 41.22 15.39
N ARG A 736 54.26 40.95 16.68
CA ARG A 736 55.28 41.13 17.73
C ARG A 736 56.24 39.94 17.77
N ASP A 737 55.74 38.74 17.58
CA ASP A 737 56.51 37.50 17.59
C ASP A 737 57.34 37.39 16.28
N GLU A 738 56.76 37.74 15.13
CA GLU A 738 57.48 37.96 13.87
C GLU A 738 58.52 39.10 13.99
N LYS A 739 58.22 40.18 14.72
CA LYS A 739 59.18 41.28 14.92
C LYS A 739 60.31 40.90 15.88
N LEU A 740 60.05 40.05 16.87
CA LEU A 740 61.08 39.45 17.71
C LEU A 740 61.95 38.49 16.89
N ASP A 741 61.33 37.64 16.07
CA ASP A 741 62.05 36.69 15.22
C ASP A 741 62.87 37.41 14.12
N ALA A 742 62.35 38.50 13.55
CA ALA A 742 63.08 39.39 12.66
C ALA A 742 64.21 40.16 13.38
N ALA A 743 64.01 40.59 14.63
CA ALA A 743 65.07 41.21 15.43
C ALA A 743 66.20 40.21 15.75
N CYS A 744 65.86 38.96 16.09
CA CYS A 744 66.81 37.87 16.27
C CYS A 744 67.61 37.56 14.99
N ARG A 745 66.97 37.59 13.82
CA ARG A 745 67.65 37.45 12.51
C ARG A 745 68.51 38.67 12.15
N SER A 746 68.09 39.88 12.52
CA SER A 746 68.88 41.11 12.31
C SER A 746 70.10 41.24 13.23
N LEU A 747 70.11 40.53 14.36
CA LEU A 747 71.24 40.50 15.31
C LEU A 747 72.43 39.66 14.80
N GLN A 748 72.28 38.95 13.68
CA GLN A 748 73.30 38.06 13.11
C GLN A 748 73.94 38.55 11.80
N LEU A 749 73.35 39.52 11.09
CA LEU A 749 73.87 40.01 9.81
C LEU A 749 74.03 41.53 9.77
N THR A 750 75.29 41.96 9.92
CA THR A 750 75.82 43.30 9.67
C THR A 750 75.34 44.40 10.64
N GLY A 751 76.17 44.88 11.57
CA GLY A 751 77.54 44.43 11.88
C GLY A 751 78.60 44.77 10.83
N LEU A 752 78.26 45.56 9.81
CA LEU A 752 79.20 46.11 8.82
C LEU A 752 78.64 47.42 8.24
N THR A 753 79.45 48.47 8.39
CA THR A 753 79.50 49.70 7.57
C THR A 753 78.18 50.45 7.29
N SER A 754 77.77 51.51 8.00
CA SER A 754 78.45 52.77 8.40
C SER A 754 78.42 53.89 7.34
N SER A 755 78.36 55.13 7.84
CA SER A 755 78.95 56.34 7.22
C SER A 755 78.21 56.95 6.02
N LEU A 756 78.14 58.28 5.86
CA LEU A 756 78.49 59.40 6.76
C LEU A 756 77.84 60.70 6.21
N LEU A 757 78.17 61.83 6.84
CA LEU A 757 78.02 63.22 6.35
C LEU A 757 76.59 63.84 6.48
N ILE A 758 76.42 65.11 6.89
CA ILE A 758 77.42 66.08 7.40
C ILE A 758 76.86 67.05 8.46
N GLN A 759 77.54 67.05 9.62
CA GLN A 759 77.96 68.18 10.47
C GLN A 759 77.03 69.40 10.74
N SER A 760 76.63 69.54 12.02
CA SER A 760 77.08 70.61 12.95
C SER A 760 76.52 70.29 14.36
N ASN A 761 77.26 69.78 15.36
CA ASN A 761 78.44 70.34 16.08
C ASN A 761 78.25 71.83 16.39
N PHE A 762 78.28 72.34 17.64
CA PHE A 762 79.05 71.99 18.86
C PHE A 762 78.12 71.92 20.11
N LEU A 763 78.32 71.05 21.13
CA LEU A 763 79.29 71.09 22.26
C LEU A 763 79.24 72.40 23.09
N THR A 764 79.23 72.48 24.43
CA THR A 764 79.22 71.51 25.57
C THR A 764 78.95 72.26 26.91
N GLY A 765 78.73 71.56 28.04
CA GLY A 765 78.74 72.15 29.41
C GLY A 765 77.32 72.43 29.98
N THR A 766 76.73 71.72 30.94
CA THR A 766 77.15 71.07 32.22
C THR A 766 77.00 72.00 33.45
N THR A 767 76.55 71.41 34.58
CA THR A 767 76.38 71.95 35.96
C THR A 767 75.13 72.76 36.37
N LEU A 768 74.25 72.05 37.12
CA LEU A 768 73.64 72.38 38.43
C LEU A 768 72.62 73.53 38.64
N SER A 769 71.59 73.17 39.44
CA SER A 769 70.86 73.98 40.43
C SER A 769 69.91 75.09 39.94
N THR A 770 68.72 75.32 40.53
CA THR A 770 68.01 74.62 41.63
C THR A 770 66.48 74.84 41.55
N HIS A 771 65.75 74.18 42.45
CA HIS A 771 64.36 74.44 42.92
C HIS A 771 63.22 73.53 42.42
N THR A 772 62.55 72.94 43.43
CA THR A 772 61.16 72.43 43.47
C THR A 772 60.72 71.47 42.35
N SER A 773 60.85 70.15 42.50
CA SER A 773 60.19 69.21 43.47
C SER A 773 58.84 68.67 42.97
N PRO A 774 58.55 67.35 43.12
CA PRO A 774 58.25 66.59 41.89
C PRO A 774 57.08 65.58 41.92
N GLN A 775 56.57 65.32 40.71
CA GLN A 775 56.12 64.04 40.10
C GLN A 775 55.37 62.94 40.88
N LYS A 776 54.57 62.20 40.08
CA LYS A 776 54.30 60.74 40.18
C LYS A 776 53.30 60.31 41.28
N PRO A 777 52.80 59.05 41.31
CA PRO A 777 53.32 57.84 40.65
C PRO A 777 52.36 57.08 39.70
N LEU A 778 52.90 55.96 39.21
CA LEU A 778 52.23 54.87 38.51
C LEU A 778 52.63 53.58 39.26
N ALA A 779 51.75 52.58 39.28
CA ALA A 779 51.90 51.21 39.83
C ALA A 779 51.41 50.93 41.26
N SER A 780 50.94 49.69 41.41
CA SER A 780 50.37 48.98 42.56
C SER A 780 51.47 48.36 43.47
N PRO A 781 51.18 47.51 44.49
CA PRO A 781 49.91 47.00 45.04
C PRO A 781 49.83 47.30 46.57
N ASP A 782 49.33 46.53 47.55
CA ASP A 782 48.74 45.17 47.65
C ASP A 782 47.98 44.97 49.00
N LEU A 783 47.36 43.79 49.20
CA LEU A 783 46.93 43.15 50.47
C LEU A 783 45.81 43.83 51.31
N GLU A 784 44.89 43.11 51.99
CA GLU A 784 44.32 41.76 51.76
C GLU A 784 42.99 41.56 52.52
N PHE A 785 42.28 40.45 52.23
CA PHE A 785 41.23 39.75 53.01
C PHE A 785 40.50 40.44 54.19
N SER A 786 39.16 40.54 54.10
CA SER A 786 38.23 39.68 54.89
C SER A 786 36.73 40.01 54.67
N LEU A 787 36.02 39.02 54.12
CA LEU A 787 34.90 38.27 54.72
C LEU A 787 33.66 38.97 55.35
N THR A 788 32.50 38.41 54.95
CA THR A 788 31.26 38.14 55.73
C THR A 788 30.35 39.24 56.28
N GLN A 789 29.04 39.05 56.00
CA GLN A 789 27.87 39.29 56.89
C GLN A 789 27.44 40.78 57.07
N GLU A 790 26.15 41.14 57.31
CA GLU A 790 24.94 40.32 57.54
C GLU A 790 23.59 41.03 57.28
N HIS A 791 22.53 40.22 57.07
CA HIS A 791 21.07 40.47 57.28
C HIS A 791 20.41 41.70 56.62
N PHE A 792 19.06 41.83 56.51
CA PHE A 792 17.91 40.97 56.85
C PHE A 792 17.19 40.55 55.54
N SER A 793 16.61 39.34 55.37
CA SER A 793 15.44 38.75 56.06
C SER A 793 14.14 39.52 55.78
N THR A 794 12.95 38.94 55.55
CA THR A 794 12.38 37.57 55.71
C THR A 794 11.19 37.49 54.69
N PHE A 795 10.59 36.39 54.22
CA PHE A 795 10.71 34.92 54.23
C PHE A 795 9.31 34.37 53.85
N ASN A 796 9.20 33.08 53.48
CA ASN A 796 8.04 32.36 52.93
C ASN A 796 7.90 32.40 51.39
N GLY A 797 7.70 31.29 50.69
CA GLY A 797 7.64 29.91 51.18
C GLY A 797 7.49 28.88 50.06
N ALA A 798 8.61 28.21 49.78
CA ALA A 798 8.76 26.78 49.51
C ALA A 798 7.57 25.99 48.91
N ASN A 799 7.75 25.32 47.77
CA ASN A 799 8.33 23.97 47.66
C ASN A 799 7.66 22.94 48.59
N SER A 800 7.36 21.70 48.22
CA SER A 800 7.58 20.85 47.04
C SER A 800 7.47 19.43 47.59
N LYS A 801 7.02 18.44 46.80
CA LYS A 801 7.58 17.08 46.84
C LYS A 801 7.01 16.19 45.73
N HIS A 802 7.88 15.85 44.78
CA HIS A 802 8.00 14.45 44.41
C HIS A 802 8.59 13.68 45.61
N THR A 803 8.30 12.39 45.68
CA THR A 803 9.19 11.43 46.35
C THR A 803 9.36 10.24 45.41
N SER A 804 10.60 9.80 45.23
CA SER A 804 10.96 8.58 44.48
C SER A 804 10.30 7.34 45.11
N MET A 805 10.08 6.25 44.38
CA MET A 805 11.17 5.36 43.93
C MET A 805 11.68 5.68 42.53
#